data_AF-A0AA48R097-F1
#
_entry.id   AF-A0AA48R097-F1
#
_cell.length_a   1.000
_cell.length_b   1.000
_cell.length_c   1.000
_cell.angle_alpha   90.00
_cell.angle_beta   90.00
_cell.angle_gamma   90.00
#
_symmetry.space_group_name_H-M   'P 1'
#
loop_
_entity.id
_entity.type
_entity.pdbx_description
1 polymer ?
#
loop_
_entity_poly.entity_id
_entity_poly.type
_entity_poly.pdbx_seq_one_letter_code
_entity_poly.pdbx_strand_id
1 'polypeptide(L)'
;MKQFKRPRPEFPKRAVITAGMPYGNKSLHFGHIGGVFIHADTYARFLKDRIGKDNVIFVSGTDCYGSPIVASHKKYKDETGSDISMRDYVHQFHMLQKKALADYDIAPSLYGSSAFDRSGQVHKEVSNKLFDALYQGGFLKKLTTKQFFDPKANEFLNGRQVIGTCPFEGCKSDKAYADECALGHQYQPSELIDPISILSGEKPILKEVSNWYFILDEYTEQLHKMVELQRKERKVRPMVLNITNEFLKDPAIYVTRKEQAKILEKNLVLENCTLIDEAKKPSVTYEFDSLDARDTGRALLESQEIRFRTGKTLVPFRLSGNSDWGVPVPNTDDLNDLTFWVWPESLWAPISFTQTYLESIGQDPKEWRKWWISDETKVYQFIGEDNIYFYGIAEMAMLLAYMGYGPNDDRDLSEVNFPRLVANCHLLFLDTKASSSGTIKPPMADELLNHYTKDQLRMHFLSLGLSKKSVSFNPKPFDPKAKENEADVTLKDGNLLTNVLNRLLRSCFYTSQKYTESIVPNLEISENILKTVEKGVLDYESNMAKQEFHRVTYNLDSLIRALSKNWAKEMKIADSNDDDQHRSQIIADTLYGVKVALTLLHPLVPESAEYARNYLNLNETLWSWDYIFEPITAHMDDPITHKLTFIEPRFDFFEKHESQLVKR
;
A
#
# COMPACT_ATOMS: atom_id res chain seq x y z
N MET A 1 22.96 37.52 8.68
CA MET A 1 22.84 36.11 9.12
C MET A 1 22.69 35.25 7.87
N LYS A 2 23.62 34.33 7.58
CA LYS A 2 23.43 33.35 6.49
C LYS A 2 22.21 32.51 6.86
N GLN A 3 21.13 32.66 6.10
CA GLN A 3 19.90 31.89 6.29
C GLN A 3 20.26 30.41 6.14
N PHE A 4 20.03 29.60 7.17
CA PHE A 4 20.30 28.16 7.11
C PHE A 4 19.41 27.56 6.02
N LYS A 5 19.95 27.32 4.82
CA LYS A 5 19.25 26.64 3.74
C LYS A 5 19.23 25.15 4.07
N ARG A 6 18.04 24.61 4.28
CA ARG A 6 17.85 23.18 4.49
C ARG A 6 18.30 22.44 3.21
N PRO A 7 19.18 21.43 3.29
CA PRO A 7 19.58 20.68 2.11
C PRO A 7 18.36 19.94 1.53
N ARG A 8 18.28 19.89 0.20
CA ARG A 8 17.25 19.09 -0.51
C ARG A 8 17.50 17.60 -0.23
N PRO A 9 16.45 16.78 -0.07
CA PRO A 9 16.62 15.33 0.07
C PRO A 9 17.24 14.71 -1.18
N GLU A 10 18.02 13.65 -0.98
CA GLU A 10 18.52 12.80 -2.06
C GLU A 10 17.52 11.70 -2.40
N PHE A 11 17.37 11.44 -3.69
CA PHE A 11 16.51 10.40 -4.26
C PHE A 11 17.35 9.39 -5.04
N PRO A 12 16.92 8.14 -5.17
CA PRO A 12 17.68 7.11 -5.87
C PRO A 12 17.77 7.41 -7.37
N LYS A 13 18.72 6.78 -8.08
CA LYS A 13 18.82 6.92 -9.54
C LYS A 13 17.69 6.21 -10.27
N ARG A 14 17.17 5.12 -9.67
CA ARG A 14 16.00 4.38 -10.15
C ARG A 14 15.06 4.06 -9.00
N ALA A 15 13.79 3.85 -9.30
CA ALA A 15 12.83 3.41 -8.31
C ALA A 15 11.84 2.38 -8.87
N VAL A 16 11.48 1.42 -8.03
CA VAL A 16 10.31 0.57 -8.23
C VAL A 16 9.28 0.93 -7.17
N ILE A 17 8.06 1.22 -7.60
CA ILE A 17 6.91 1.40 -6.71
C ILE A 17 6.04 0.17 -6.88
N THR A 18 5.58 -0.40 -5.77
CA THR A 18 4.54 -1.43 -5.77
C THR A 18 3.33 -0.97 -4.97
N ALA A 19 2.16 -1.47 -5.34
CA ALA A 19 0.95 -1.36 -4.55
C ALA A 19 0.42 -2.77 -4.27
N GLY A 20 0.00 -3.03 -3.03
CA GLY A 20 -0.53 -4.32 -2.59
C GLY A 20 -1.62 -4.85 -3.52
N MET A 21 -1.56 -6.15 -3.82
CA MET A 21 -2.40 -6.80 -4.81
C MET A 21 -3.81 -7.09 -4.25
N PRO A 22 -4.88 -6.52 -4.81
CA PRO A 22 -6.24 -6.90 -4.44
C PRO A 22 -6.59 -8.31 -4.93
N TYR A 23 -7.30 -9.07 -4.08
CA TYR A 23 -7.83 -10.39 -4.43
C TYR A 23 -8.78 -10.34 -5.62
N GLY A 24 -8.65 -11.31 -6.53
CA GLY A 24 -9.40 -11.42 -7.78
C GLY A 24 -10.82 -11.97 -7.67
N ASN A 25 -11.48 -11.78 -6.53
CA ASN A 25 -12.89 -12.16 -6.31
C ASN A 25 -13.79 -10.98 -5.97
N LYS A 26 -13.28 -9.74 -6.04
CA LYS A 26 -14.02 -8.53 -5.68
C LYS A 26 -13.53 -7.31 -6.45
N SER A 27 -14.44 -6.36 -6.65
CA SER A 27 -14.12 -5.02 -7.14
C SER A 27 -13.45 -4.18 -6.04
N LEU A 28 -12.85 -3.05 -6.43
CA LEU A 28 -12.16 -2.16 -5.49
C LEU A 28 -13.15 -1.26 -4.75
N HIS A 29 -13.08 -1.26 -3.43
CA HIS A 29 -13.73 -0.26 -2.57
C HIS A 29 -12.78 0.90 -2.19
N PHE A 30 -13.34 1.93 -1.56
CA PHE A 30 -12.63 3.14 -1.10
C PHE A 30 -11.29 2.86 -0.37
N GLY A 31 -11.24 1.86 0.51
CA GLY A 31 -10.02 1.46 1.22
C GLY A 31 -8.86 0.98 0.33
N HIS A 32 -9.11 0.29 -0.79
CA HIS A 32 -8.03 -0.11 -1.71
C HIS A 32 -7.45 1.13 -2.42
N ILE A 33 -8.34 1.98 -2.92
CA ILE A 33 -7.97 3.18 -3.68
C ILE A 33 -7.31 4.22 -2.77
N GLY A 34 -8.03 4.68 -1.74
CA GLY A 34 -7.58 5.72 -0.82
C GLY A 34 -6.55 5.26 0.20
N GLY A 35 -6.53 3.98 0.57
CA GLY A 35 -5.57 3.45 1.53
C GLY A 35 -4.24 3.02 0.93
N VAL A 36 -4.19 2.73 -0.38
CA VAL A 36 -2.98 2.17 -1.03
C VAL A 36 -2.69 2.82 -2.37
N PHE A 37 -3.57 2.66 -3.38
CA PHE A 37 -3.21 2.97 -4.76
C PHE A 37 -2.98 4.45 -5.04
N ILE A 38 -3.77 5.36 -4.48
CA ILE A 38 -3.56 6.82 -4.67
C ILE A 38 -2.21 7.25 -4.10
N HIS A 39 -1.81 6.70 -2.95
CA HIS A 39 -0.51 6.99 -2.34
C HIS A 39 0.64 6.46 -3.19
N ALA A 40 0.53 5.23 -3.70
CA ALA A 40 1.53 4.62 -4.57
C ALA A 40 1.69 5.39 -5.89
N ASP A 41 0.57 5.70 -6.55
CA ASP A 41 0.54 6.45 -7.81
C ASP A 41 1.11 7.86 -7.65
N THR A 42 0.71 8.58 -6.59
CA THR A 42 1.23 9.91 -6.28
C THR A 42 2.74 9.89 -6.11
N TYR A 43 3.26 8.89 -5.40
CA TYR A 43 4.70 8.78 -5.19
C TYR A 43 5.46 8.36 -6.45
N ALA A 44 4.87 7.47 -7.25
CA ALA A 44 5.43 7.08 -8.55
C ALA A 44 5.53 8.28 -9.49
N ARG A 45 4.46 9.09 -9.60
CA ARG A 45 4.46 10.32 -10.41
C ARG A 45 5.47 11.34 -9.90
N PHE A 46 5.53 11.54 -8.57
CA PHE A 46 6.52 12.43 -7.97
C PHE A 46 7.95 12.00 -8.31
N LEU A 47 8.25 10.70 -8.25
CA LEU A 47 9.58 10.21 -8.65
C LEU A 47 9.81 10.32 -10.16
N LYS A 48 8.80 10.09 -11.02
CA LYS A 48 8.92 10.30 -12.47
C LYS A 48 9.29 11.75 -12.79
N ASP A 49 8.67 12.70 -12.12
CA ASP A 49 8.98 14.14 -12.24
C ASP A 49 10.37 14.48 -11.67
N ARG A 50 10.79 13.78 -10.61
CA ARG A 50 12.01 14.10 -9.85
C ARG A 50 13.29 13.49 -10.42
N ILE A 51 13.20 12.27 -10.97
CA ILE A 51 14.35 11.48 -11.45
C ILE A 51 14.18 11.00 -12.89
N GLY A 52 13.09 11.37 -13.57
CA GLY A 52 12.80 11.02 -14.96
C GLY A 52 11.89 9.80 -15.09
N LYS A 53 10.98 9.85 -16.08
CA LYS A 53 9.96 8.81 -16.32
C LYS A 53 10.53 7.41 -16.56
N ASP A 54 11.67 7.33 -17.26
CA ASP A 54 12.30 6.07 -17.65
C ASP A 54 13.07 5.41 -16.48
N ASN A 55 13.23 6.13 -15.36
CA ASN A 55 13.90 5.67 -14.15
C ASN A 55 12.92 5.18 -13.08
N VAL A 56 11.62 5.07 -13.40
CA VAL A 56 10.59 4.68 -12.43
C VAL A 56 9.65 3.63 -13.02
N ILE A 57 9.57 2.49 -12.34
CA ILE A 57 8.61 1.43 -12.64
C ILE A 57 7.55 1.39 -11.54
N PHE A 58 6.27 1.51 -11.89
CA PHE A 58 5.16 1.30 -10.95
C PHE A 58 4.38 0.05 -11.34
N VAL A 59 4.43 -1.00 -10.52
CA VAL A 59 3.73 -2.27 -10.80
C VAL A 59 2.76 -2.65 -9.69
N SER A 60 1.65 -3.26 -10.08
CA SER A 60 0.73 -3.96 -9.20
C SER A 60 -0.02 -5.00 -10.03
N GLY A 61 -1.01 -5.66 -9.44
CA GLY A 61 -1.84 -6.59 -10.18
C GLY A 61 -2.92 -7.20 -9.32
N THR A 62 -3.69 -8.09 -9.93
CA THR A 62 -4.69 -8.89 -9.24
C THR A 62 -4.02 -10.13 -8.66
N ASP A 63 -4.25 -10.38 -7.37
CA ASP A 63 -3.95 -11.67 -6.75
C ASP A 63 -5.03 -12.66 -7.16
N CYS A 64 -4.66 -13.62 -8.00
CA CYS A 64 -5.60 -14.51 -8.67
C CYS A 64 -5.83 -15.82 -7.95
N TYR A 65 -5.12 -16.13 -6.85
CA TYR A 65 -5.15 -17.45 -6.22
C TYR A 65 -5.70 -17.43 -4.79
N GLY A 66 -5.81 -18.61 -4.19
CA GLY A 66 -6.20 -18.79 -2.79
C GLY A 66 -7.65 -19.26 -2.57
N SER A 67 -7.85 -19.93 -1.43
CA SER A 67 -9.15 -20.53 -1.07
C SER A 67 -10.33 -19.54 -0.96
N PRO A 68 -10.15 -18.24 -0.60
CA PRO A 68 -11.26 -17.29 -0.65
C PRO A 68 -11.83 -17.08 -2.05
N ILE A 69 -11.00 -17.19 -3.10
CA ILE A 69 -11.45 -17.06 -4.49
C ILE A 69 -12.24 -18.30 -4.88
N VAL A 70 -11.73 -19.50 -4.56
CA VAL A 70 -12.41 -20.78 -4.79
C VAL A 70 -13.79 -20.81 -4.13
N ALA A 71 -13.87 -20.43 -2.85
CA ALA A 71 -15.13 -20.37 -2.12
C ALA A 71 -16.11 -19.33 -2.71
N SER A 72 -15.60 -18.17 -3.14
CA SER A 72 -16.41 -17.10 -3.75
C SER A 72 -16.95 -17.49 -5.12
N HIS A 73 -16.13 -18.18 -5.93
CA HIS A 73 -16.53 -18.72 -7.24
C HIS A 73 -17.63 -19.77 -7.11
N LYS A 74 -17.47 -20.75 -6.21
CA LYS A 74 -18.50 -21.76 -5.94
C LYS A 74 -19.82 -21.11 -5.52
N LYS A 75 -19.76 -20.20 -4.54
CA LYS A 75 -20.94 -19.45 -4.09
C LYS A 75 -21.62 -18.69 -5.24
N TYR A 76 -20.84 -18.05 -6.11
CA TYR A 76 -21.37 -17.36 -7.28
C TYR A 76 -22.08 -18.31 -8.25
N LYS A 77 -21.51 -19.49 -8.53
CA LYS A 77 -22.16 -20.52 -9.36
C LYS A 77 -23.49 -20.99 -8.74
N ASP A 78 -23.48 -21.24 -7.43
CA ASP A 78 -24.67 -21.70 -6.70
C ASP A 78 -25.79 -20.64 -6.71
N GLU A 79 -25.46 -19.35 -6.54
CA GLU A 79 -26.45 -18.25 -6.50
C GLU A 79 -26.98 -17.85 -7.88
N THR A 80 -26.16 -17.95 -8.93
CA THR A 80 -26.52 -17.47 -10.28
C THR A 80 -26.92 -18.57 -11.26
N GLY A 81 -26.62 -19.83 -10.94
CA GLY A 81 -26.72 -20.95 -11.89
C GLY A 81 -25.72 -20.87 -13.05
N SER A 82 -24.71 -19.99 -12.97
CA SER A 82 -23.69 -19.82 -13.99
C SER A 82 -22.69 -20.98 -14.00
N ASP A 83 -22.23 -21.41 -15.18
CA ASP A 83 -21.12 -22.35 -15.34
C ASP A 83 -19.79 -21.65 -15.69
N ILE A 84 -19.63 -20.40 -15.25
CA ILE A 84 -18.41 -19.62 -15.47
C ILE A 84 -17.17 -20.38 -14.97
N SER A 85 -16.10 -20.38 -15.76
CA SER A 85 -14.83 -20.99 -15.35
C SER A 85 -14.15 -20.17 -14.25
N MET A 86 -13.26 -20.79 -13.46
CA MET A 86 -12.46 -20.06 -12.45
C MET A 86 -11.65 -18.92 -13.10
N ARG A 87 -11.06 -19.20 -14.26
CA ARG A 87 -10.30 -18.23 -15.05
C ARG A 87 -11.15 -17.02 -15.40
N ASP A 88 -12.33 -17.25 -15.99
CA ASP A 88 -13.21 -16.15 -16.44
C ASP A 88 -13.78 -15.37 -15.25
N TYR A 89 -14.07 -16.07 -14.15
CA TYR A 89 -14.54 -15.47 -12.90
C TYR A 89 -13.51 -14.51 -12.28
N VAL A 90 -12.23 -14.88 -12.27
CA VAL A 90 -11.17 -14.00 -11.78
C VAL A 90 -10.87 -12.89 -12.80
N HIS A 91 -10.90 -13.22 -14.09
CA HIS A 91 -10.61 -12.28 -15.16
C HIS A 91 -11.61 -11.11 -15.21
N GLN A 92 -12.91 -11.34 -14.99
CA GLN A 92 -13.87 -10.23 -14.90
C GLN A 92 -13.52 -9.25 -13.77
N PHE A 93 -13.08 -9.73 -12.60
CA PHE A 93 -12.68 -8.85 -11.49
C PHE A 93 -11.38 -8.13 -11.79
N HIS A 94 -10.42 -8.78 -12.45
CA HIS A 94 -9.22 -8.11 -12.92
C HIS A 94 -9.54 -6.92 -13.85
N MET A 95 -10.49 -7.10 -14.78
CA MET A 95 -10.94 -6.01 -15.66
C MET A 95 -11.67 -4.90 -14.90
N LEU A 96 -12.54 -5.25 -13.94
CA LEU A 96 -13.20 -4.27 -13.07
C LEU A 96 -12.20 -3.49 -12.21
N GLN A 97 -11.18 -4.15 -11.68
CA GLN A 97 -10.11 -3.52 -10.90
C GLN A 97 -9.28 -2.58 -11.79
N LYS A 98 -8.86 -3.01 -12.99
CA LYS A 98 -8.19 -2.14 -13.97
C LYS A 98 -9.00 -0.90 -14.29
N LYS A 99 -10.29 -1.07 -14.57
CA LYS A 99 -11.19 0.06 -14.86
C LYS A 99 -11.27 1.02 -13.68
N ALA A 100 -11.52 0.51 -12.47
CA ALA A 100 -11.60 1.34 -11.27
C ALA A 100 -10.31 2.13 -11.01
N LEU A 101 -9.13 1.55 -11.27
CA LEU A 101 -7.86 2.28 -11.15
C LEU A 101 -7.75 3.38 -12.21
N ALA A 102 -8.09 3.09 -13.47
CA ALA A 102 -8.07 4.07 -14.56
C ALA A 102 -9.04 5.24 -14.32
N ASP A 103 -10.24 4.97 -13.79
CA ASP A 103 -11.24 6.00 -13.46
C ASP A 103 -10.72 7.01 -12.40
N TYR A 104 -9.72 6.61 -11.59
CA TYR A 104 -9.03 7.45 -10.60
C TYR A 104 -7.69 8.02 -11.09
N ASP A 105 -7.38 7.86 -12.37
CA ASP A 105 -6.10 8.24 -12.99
C ASP A 105 -4.88 7.61 -12.30
N ILE A 106 -5.02 6.35 -11.90
CA ILE A 106 -3.90 5.54 -11.40
C ILE A 106 -3.23 4.90 -12.61
N ALA A 107 -1.94 5.20 -12.81
CA ALA A 107 -1.21 4.86 -14.03
C ALA A 107 0.02 3.99 -13.74
N PRO A 108 -0.18 2.70 -13.37
CA PRO A 108 0.92 1.76 -13.24
C PRO A 108 1.55 1.48 -14.61
N SER A 109 2.87 1.32 -14.62
CA SER A 109 3.64 0.78 -15.75
C SER A 109 3.08 -0.57 -16.21
N LEU A 110 2.66 -1.41 -15.26
CA LEU A 110 1.89 -2.62 -15.53
C LEU A 110 0.93 -2.92 -14.37
N TYR A 111 -0.34 -3.18 -14.71
CA TYR A 111 -1.29 -3.84 -13.82
C TYR A 111 -1.50 -5.28 -14.30
N GLY A 112 -0.78 -6.22 -13.69
CA GLY A 112 -0.72 -7.62 -14.09
C GLY A 112 -1.76 -8.51 -13.41
N SER A 113 -1.67 -9.79 -13.71
CA SER A 113 -2.40 -10.88 -13.07
C SER A 113 -1.41 -12.02 -12.76
N SER A 114 -1.52 -12.62 -11.58
CA SER A 114 -0.66 -13.77 -11.23
C SER A 114 -1.04 -15.06 -11.98
N ALA A 115 -2.23 -15.15 -12.59
CA ALA A 115 -2.72 -16.40 -13.20
C ALA A 115 -2.84 -16.42 -14.72
N PHE A 116 -2.95 -15.27 -15.38
CA PHE A 116 -3.24 -15.22 -16.82
C PHE A 116 -2.44 -14.15 -17.57
N ASP A 117 -2.60 -14.17 -18.89
CA ASP A 117 -1.84 -13.39 -19.87
C ASP A 117 -0.33 -13.63 -19.76
N ARG A 118 0.47 -12.72 -20.36
CA ARG A 118 1.94 -12.83 -20.29
C ARG A 118 2.43 -12.72 -18.85
N SER A 119 1.79 -11.91 -18.00
CA SER A 119 2.18 -11.76 -16.60
C SER A 119 2.05 -13.06 -15.80
N GLY A 120 1.01 -13.86 -16.04
CA GLY A 120 0.83 -15.15 -15.37
C GLY A 120 1.86 -16.20 -15.82
N GLN A 121 2.25 -16.17 -17.09
CA GLN A 121 3.32 -17.04 -17.61
C GLN A 121 4.67 -16.70 -16.96
N VAL A 122 5.05 -15.42 -16.98
CA VAL A 122 6.28 -14.94 -16.34
C VAL A 122 6.24 -15.20 -14.84
N HIS A 123 5.09 -15.04 -14.20
CA HIS A 123 4.93 -15.35 -12.79
C HIS A 123 5.21 -16.82 -12.47
N LYS A 124 4.66 -17.77 -13.26
CA LYS A 124 5.00 -19.19 -13.12
C LYS A 124 6.49 -19.46 -13.30
N GLU A 125 7.13 -18.83 -14.29
CA GLU A 125 8.57 -18.96 -14.52
C GLU A 125 9.41 -18.43 -13.34
N VAL A 126 9.01 -17.29 -12.75
CA VAL A 126 9.67 -16.69 -11.58
C VAL A 126 9.47 -17.55 -10.33
N SER A 127 8.25 -18.07 -10.10
CA SER A 127 7.96 -18.97 -8.99
C SER A 127 8.84 -20.22 -9.03
N ASN A 128 9.01 -20.83 -10.22
CA ASN A 128 9.91 -21.97 -10.40
C ASN A 128 11.37 -21.59 -10.08
N LYS A 129 11.87 -20.48 -10.64
CA LYS A 129 13.25 -20.01 -10.40
C LYS A 129 13.52 -19.71 -8.93
N LEU A 130 12.55 -19.14 -8.22
CA LEU A 130 12.67 -18.83 -6.80
C LEU A 130 12.68 -20.11 -5.98
N PHE A 131 11.79 -21.05 -6.26
CA PHE A 131 11.78 -22.36 -5.60
C PHE A 131 13.10 -23.10 -5.81
N ASP A 132 13.60 -23.18 -7.04
CA ASP A 132 14.87 -23.85 -7.34
C ASP A 132 16.03 -23.22 -6.57
N ALA A 133 16.08 -21.87 -6.49
CA ALA A 133 17.10 -21.16 -5.74
C ALA A 133 17.02 -21.44 -4.23
N LEU A 134 15.81 -21.42 -3.65
CA LEU A 134 15.63 -21.71 -2.23
C LEU A 134 15.94 -23.17 -1.89
N TYR A 135 15.52 -24.11 -2.75
CA TYR A 135 15.76 -25.54 -2.58
C TYR A 135 17.25 -25.86 -2.68
N GLN A 136 17.93 -25.41 -3.74
CA GLN A 136 19.37 -25.62 -3.93
C GLN A 136 20.21 -24.95 -2.84
N GLY A 137 19.74 -23.82 -2.29
CA GLY A 137 20.35 -23.13 -1.16
C GLY A 137 20.16 -23.82 0.18
N GLY A 138 19.36 -24.89 0.26
CA GLY A 138 19.05 -25.58 1.52
C GLY A 138 18.13 -24.78 2.44
N PHE A 139 17.38 -23.82 1.90
CA PHE A 139 16.49 -22.93 2.67
C PHE A 139 15.05 -23.43 2.78
N LEU A 140 14.78 -24.63 2.25
CA LEU A 140 13.48 -25.28 2.33
C LEU A 140 13.56 -26.53 3.20
N LYS A 141 12.52 -26.76 4.00
CA LYS A 141 12.31 -28.00 4.73
C LYS A 141 10.95 -28.60 4.43
N LYS A 142 10.90 -29.92 4.42
CA LYS A 142 9.67 -30.70 4.32
C LYS A 142 9.08 -30.87 5.72
N LEU A 143 7.84 -30.43 5.93
CA LEU A 143 7.10 -30.68 7.16
C LEU A 143 5.82 -31.44 6.86
N THR A 144 5.51 -32.43 7.69
CA THR A 144 4.24 -33.17 7.65
C THR A 144 3.32 -32.63 8.72
N THR A 145 2.18 -32.10 8.30
CA THR A 145 1.16 -31.52 9.19
C THR A 145 -0.18 -32.22 8.96
N LYS A 146 -1.09 -32.13 9.94
CA LYS A 146 -2.45 -32.65 9.78
C LYS A 146 -3.33 -31.57 9.16
N GLN A 147 -3.98 -31.89 8.05
CA GLN A 147 -4.90 -31.00 7.35
C GLN A 147 -6.28 -31.65 7.23
N PHE A 148 -7.32 -30.82 7.24
CA PHE A 148 -8.69 -31.29 7.01
C PHE A 148 -8.87 -31.82 5.59
N PHE A 149 -9.57 -32.94 5.46
CA PHE A 149 -9.94 -33.60 4.23
C PHE A 149 -11.43 -33.92 4.25
N ASP A 150 -12.12 -33.64 3.15
CA ASP A 150 -13.53 -33.96 2.94
C ASP A 150 -13.65 -35.29 2.17
N PRO A 151 -14.11 -36.38 2.81
CA PRO A 151 -14.25 -37.67 2.13
C PRO A 151 -15.29 -37.68 1.02
N LYS A 152 -16.31 -36.81 1.09
CA LYS A 152 -17.42 -36.76 0.15
C LYS A 152 -17.10 -35.91 -1.07
N ALA A 153 -16.44 -34.77 -0.86
CA ALA A 153 -15.90 -33.96 -1.95
C ALA A 153 -14.59 -34.55 -2.53
N ASN A 154 -13.95 -35.48 -1.79
CA ASN A 154 -12.67 -36.08 -2.12
C ASN A 154 -11.55 -35.03 -2.32
N GLU A 155 -11.51 -34.01 -1.44
CA GLU A 155 -10.63 -32.85 -1.56
C GLU A 155 -10.05 -32.46 -0.19
N PHE A 156 -8.82 -31.93 -0.18
CA PHE A 156 -8.25 -31.29 1.00
C PHE A 156 -8.87 -29.91 1.22
N LEU A 157 -9.22 -29.59 2.46
CA LEU A 157 -9.85 -28.32 2.81
C LEU A 157 -8.81 -27.35 3.34
N ASN A 158 -8.86 -26.11 2.87
CA ASN A 158 -7.92 -25.04 3.17
C ASN A 158 -8.65 -23.78 3.65
N GLY A 159 -8.10 -23.12 4.68
CA GLY A 159 -8.58 -21.83 5.19
C GLY A 159 -10.10 -21.78 5.36
N ARG A 160 -10.76 -20.93 4.56
CA ARG A 160 -12.21 -20.68 4.63
C ARG A 160 -13.10 -21.84 4.17
N GLN A 161 -12.56 -22.96 3.68
CA GLN A 161 -13.36 -24.14 3.30
C GLN A 161 -13.79 -24.98 4.51
N VAL A 162 -13.21 -24.75 5.69
CA VAL A 162 -13.66 -25.34 6.97
C VAL A 162 -14.21 -24.24 7.84
N ILE A 163 -15.32 -24.50 8.52
CA ILE A 163 -15.83 -23.66 9.60
C ILE A 163 -15.93 -24.47 10.87
N GLY A 164 -15.73 -23.81 12.01
CA GLY A 164 -15.95 -24.39 13.32
C GLY A 164 -16.04 -23.30 14.38
N THR A 165 -15.80 -23.69 15.62
CA THR A 165 -15.74 -22.80 16.78
C THR A 165 -14.29 -22.59 17.21
N CYS A 166 -13.95 -21.33 17.49
CA CYS A 166 -12.59 -20.95 17.86
C CYS A 166 -12.18 -21.64 19.18
N PRO A 167 -11.01 -22.31 19.26
CA PRO A 167 -10.57 -22.97 20.49
C PRO A 167 -10.19 -22.01 21.61
N PHE A 168 -9.97 -20.73 21.29
CA PHE A 168 -9.56 -19.72 22.26
C PHE A 168 -10.74 -19.32 23.18
N GLU A 169 -10.64 -19.65 24.46
CA GLU A 169 -11.61 -19.28 25.49
C GLU A 169 -11.82 -17.75 25.56
N GLY A 170 -13.08 -17.33 25.51
CA GLY A 170 -13.49 -15.91 25.50
C GLY A 170 -13.45 -15.25 24.11
N CYS A 171 -13.06 -15.97 23.06
CA CYS A 171 -13.11 -15.47 21.69
C CYS A 171 -14.56 -15.34 21.22
N LYS A 172 -15.00 -14.10 20.96
CA LYS A 172 -16.30 -13.80 20.36
C LYS A 172 -16.26 -13.79 18.84
N SER A 173 -15.38 -14.57 18.23
CA SER A 173 -15.30 -14.64 16.78
C SER A 173 -16.54 -15.33 16.25
N ASP A 174 -17.25 -14.68 15.35
CA ASP A 174 -18.46 -15.24 14.74
C ASP A 174 -18.15 -16.51 13.91
N LYS A 175 -16.90 -16.66 13.46
CA LYS A 175 -16.42 -17.83 12.69
C LYS A 175 -14.97 -18.18 13.02
N ALA A 176 -14.67 -19.47 13.02
CA ALA A 176 -13.33 -20.02 13.06
C ALA A 176 -13.10 -20.87 11.80
N TYR A 177 -11.94 -20.77 11.18
CA TYR A 177 -11.56 -21.44 9.92
C TYR A 177 -10.53 -22.55 10.17
N ALA A 178 -10.04 -23.21 9.12
CA ALA A 178 -9.19 -24.41 9.22
C ALA A 178 -8.00 -24.24 10.18
N ASP A 179 -7.33 -23.09 10.14
CA ASP A 179 -6.08 -22.80 10.85
C ASP A 179 -6.05 -21.38 11.46
N GLU A 180 -7.12 -20.61 11.31
CA GLU A 180 -7.24 -19.25 11.86
C GLU A 180 -8.70 -18.86 12.16
N CYS A 181 -8.97 -18.02 13.16
CA CYS A 181 -10.31 -17.43 13.34
C CYS A 181 -10.47 -16.10 12.60
N ALA A 182 -11.71 -15.64 12.43
CA ALA A 182 -11.99 -14.35 11.79
C ALA A 182 -11.41 -13.13 12.53
N LEU A 183 -11.04 -13.29 13.80
CA LEU A 183 -10.31 -12.28 14.59
C LEU A 183 -8.78 -12.43 14.52
N GLY A 184 -8.26 -13.37 13.72
CA GLY A 184 -6.84 -13.56 13.45
C GLY A 184 -6.07 -14.44 14.45
N HIS A 185 -6.75 -15.17 15.35
CA HIS A 185 -6.07 -16.18 16.16
C HIS A 185 -5.69 -17.37 15.29
N GLN A 186 -4.41 -17.70 15.22
CA GLN A 186 -3.91 -18.90 14.54
C GLN A 186 -3.90 -20.10 15.50
N TYR A 187 -4.21 -21.28 14.99
CA TYR A 187 -4.22 -22.54 15.73
C TYR A 187 -3.99 -23.71 14.78
N GLN A 188 -3.64 -24.86 15.33
CA GLN A 188 -3.52 -26.10 14.59
C GLN A 188 -4.91 -26.58 14.16
N PRO A 189 -5.06 -27.19 12.97
CA PRO A 189 -6.34 -27.74 12.53
C PRO A 189 -7.00 -28.70 13.52
N SER A 190 -6.19 -29.47 14.28
CA SER A 190 -6.69 -30.37 15.32
C SER A 190 -7.33 -29.66 16.52
N GLU A 191 -7.06 -28.37 16.72
CA GLU A 191 -7.62 -27.57 17.81
C GLU A 191 -9.00 -27.00 17.45
N LEU A 192 -9.39 -26.97 16.18
CA LEU A 192 -10.69 -26.41 15.76
C LEU A 192 -11.86 -27.25 16.31
N ILE A 193 -12.78 -26.60 17.02
CA ILE A 193 -13.94 -27.26 17.63
C ILE A 193 -15.06 -27.40 16.59
N ASP A 194 -15.69 -28.57 16.54
CA ASP A 194 -16.80 -28.91 15.63
C ASP A 194 -16.54 -28.48 14.17
N PRO A 195 -15.47 -28.99 13.54
CA PRO A 195 -15.16 -28.63 12.16
C PRO A 195 -16.24 -29.18 11.22
N ILE A 196 -16.67 -28.34 10.29
CA ILE A 196 -17.64 -28.64 9.24
C ILE A 196 -17.05 -28.17 7.91
N SER A 197 -17.10 -29.04 6.91
CA SER A 197 -16.75 -28.70 5.53
C SER A 197 -17.82 -27.79 4.93
N ILE A 198 -17.44 -26.63 4.40
CA ILE A 198 -18.37 -25.81 3.60
C ILE A 198 -18.69 -26.51 2.27
N LEU A 199 -17.82 -27.40 1.79
CA LEU A 199 -18.03 -28.04 0.49
C LEU A 199 -19.17 -29.07 0.53
N SER A 200 -19.18 -29.94 1.54
CA SER A 200 -20.14 -31.05 1.67
C SER A 200 -21.16 -30.89 2.80
N GLY A 201 -20.92 -29.99 3.75
CA GLY A 201 -21.69 -29.87 4.99
C GLY A 201 -21.38 -30.95 6.04
N GLU A 202 -20.40 -31.82 5.80
CA GLU A 202 -20.06 -32.93 6.69
C GLU A 202 -18.81 -32.65 7.53
N LYS A 203 -18.60 -33.45 8.59
CA LYS A 203 -17.42 -33.34 9.45
C LYS A 203 -16.18 -33.83 8.68
N PRO A 204 -15.17 -32.98 8.44
CA PRO A 204 -13.95 -33.40 7.76
C PRO A 204 -13.06 -34.25 8.70
N ILE A 205 -12.18 -35.03 8.11
CA ILE A 205 -11.19 -35.84 8.83
C ILE A 205 -9.80 -35.19 8.72
N LEU A 206 -8.91 -35.44 9.69
CA LEU A 206 -7.52 -35.00 9.59
C LEU A 206 -6.70 -36.05 8.85
N LYS A 207 -6.00 -35.64 7.80
CA LYS A 207 -5.01 -36.45 7.08
C LYS A 207 -3.65 -35.78 7.15
N GLU A 208 -2.60 -36.59 7.21
CA GLU A 208 -1.24 -36.09 7.12
C GLU A 208 -0.94 -35.64 5.70
N VAL A 209 -0.36 -34.45 5.57
CA VAL A 209 0.09 -33.87 4.32
C VAL A 209 1.49 -33.31 4.52
N SER A 210 2.37 -33.64 3.59
CA SER A 210 3.72 -33.08 3.55
C SER A 210 3.75 -31.89 2.60
N ASN A 211 4.33 -30.78 3.04
CA ASN A 211 4.47 -29.57 2.24
C ASN A 211 5.89 -28.99 2.38
N TRP A 212 6.28 -28.16 1.43
CA TRP A 212 7.48 -27.34 1.50
C TRP A 212 7.24 -26.11 2.38
N TYR A 213 8.21 -25.85 3.23
CA TYR A 213 8.27 -24.67 4.09
C TYR A 213 9.61 -23.97 3.90
N PHE A 214 9.59 -22.65 3.84
CA PHE A 214 10.78 -21.82 3.97
C PHE A 214 11.17 -21.73 5.45
N ILE A 215 12.47 -21.83 5.75
CA ILE A 215 13.02 -21.82 7.12
C ILE A 215 13.03 -20.42 7.76
N LEU A 216 11.91 -19.68 7.67
CA LEU A 216 11.79 -18.29 8.13
C LEU A 216 12.21 -18.10 9.60
N ASP A 217 11.92 -19.10 10.43
CA ASP A 217 12.31 -19.19 11.83
C ASP A 217 13.81 -19.00 12.06
N GLU A 218 14.64 -19.52 11.16
CA GLU A 218 16.10 -19.46 11.26
C GLU A 218 16.64 -18.06 10.89
N TYR A 219 15.86 -17.22 10.20
CA TYR A 219 16.28 -15.87 9.79
C TYR A 219 16.11 -14.79 10.87
N THR A 220 15.71 -15.16 12.09
CA THR A 220 15.42 -14.22 13.19
C THR A 220 16.57 -13.23 13.44
N GLU A 221 17.82 -13.70 13.50
CA GLU A 221 18.98 -12.83 13.73
C GLU A 221 19.21 -11.83 12.57
N GLN A 222 19.14 -12.30 11.33
CA GLN A 222 19.32 -11.46 10.13
C GLN A 222 18.22 -10.38 10.05
N LEU A 223 16.99 -10.73 10.40
CA LEU A 223 15.87 -9.78 10.42
C LEU A 223 16.01 -8.75 11.54
N HIS A 224 16.52 -9.12 12.72
CA HIS A 224 16.87 -8.15 13.77
C HIS A 224 17.94 -7.17 13.29
N LYS A 225 19.01 -7.65 12.63
CA LYS A 225 20.05 -6.78 12.02
C LYS A 225 19.42 -5.80 11.01
N MET A 226 18.56 -6.28 10.12
CA MET A 226 17.83 -5.45 9.17
C MET A 226 16.98 -4.37 9.85
N VAL A 227 16.20 -4.73 10.89
CA VAL A 227 15.36 -3.76 11.62
C VAL A 227 16.21 -2.67 12.27
N GLU A 228 17.37 -3.03 12.84
CA GLU A 228 18.27 -2.05 13.45
C GLU A 228 18.91 -1.11 12.43
N LEU A 229 19.25 -1.60 11.22
CA LEU A 229 19.67 -0.75 10.11
C LEU A 229 18.55 0.24 9.71
N GLN A 230 17.33 -0.26 9.50
CA GLN A 230 16.17 0.57 9.15
C GLN A 230 15.84 1.61 10.23
N ARG A 231 16.03 1.27 11.51
CA ARG A 231 15.86 2.19 12.64
C ARG A 231 16.87 3.33 12.59
N LYS A 232 18.14 3.04 12.26
CA LYS A 232 19.19 4.05 12.09
C LYS A 232 18.93 4.97 10.90
N GLU A 233 18.41 4.43 9.79
CA GLU A 233 18.07 5.25 8.62
C GLU A 233 16.98 6.30 8.89
N ARG A 234 16.06 6.03 9.83
CA ARG A 234 14.90 6.90 10.14
C ARG A 234 14.01 7.21 8.93
N LYS A 235 13.97 6.31 7.95
CA LYS A 235 13.14 6.40 6.74
C LYS A 235 11.97 5.42 6.73
N VAL A 236 11.96 4.43 7.62
CA VAL A 236 10.85 3.48 7.81
C VAL A 236 9.94 3.98 8.95
N ARG A 237 8.63 3.78 8.79
CA ARG A 237 7.63 4.22 9.78
C ARG A 237 7.81 3.45 11.10
N PRO A 238 7.75 4.10 12.28
CA PRO A 238 7.92 3.41 13.56
C PRO A 238 6.97 2.23 13.78
N MET A 239 5.73 2.32 13.28
CA MET A 239 4.75 1.24 13.37
C MET A 239 5.23 -0.04 12.65
N VAL A 240 5.85 0.10 11.47
CA VAL A 240 6.41 -1.05 10.72
C VAL A 240 7.48 -1.75 11.55
N LEU A 241 8.41 -0.98 12.12
CA LEU A 241 9.50 -1.51 12.96
C LEU A 241 8.96 -2.18 14.23
N ASN A 242 7.95 -1.58 14.86
CA ASN A 242 7.35 -2.11 16.08
C ASN A 242 6.61 -3.41 15.83
N ILE A 243 5.76 -3.46 14.79
CA ILE A 243 5.03 -4.68 14.40
C ILE A 243 6.02 -5.77 14.01
N THR A 244 7.06 -5.44 13.24
CA THR A 244 8.11 -6.39 12.86
C THR A 244 8.77 -7.00 14.10
N ASN A 245 9.22 -6.16 15.04
CA ASN A 245 9.85 -6.62 16.29
C ASN A 245 8.94 -7.47 17.18
N GLU A 246 7.62 -7.32 17.10
CA GLU A 246 6.70 -8.19 17.85
C GLU A 246 6.74 -9.64 17.36
N PHE A 247 7.02 -9.88 16.07
CA PHE A 247 7.14 -11.22 15.49
C PHE A 247 8.55 -11.80 15.63
N LEU A 248 9.57 -10.98 15.87
CA LEU A 248 10.96 -11.42 16.07
C LEU A 248 11.29 -11.77 17.54
N LYS A 249 10.28 -11.90 18.40
CA LYS A 249 10.48 -12.30 19.80
C LYS A 249 10.74 -13.79 19.92
N ASP A 250 11.37 -14.16 21.02
CA ASP A 250 11.63 -15.55 21.34
C ASP A 250 10.32 -16.35 21.50
N PRO A 251 10.34 -17.64 21.17
CA PRO A 251 9.18 -18.51 21.31
C PRO A 251 8.66 -18.52 22.76
N ALA A 252 7.38 -18.20 22.97
CA ALA A 252 6.83 -18.09 24.32
C ALA A 252 5.49 -18.80 24.49
N ILE A 253 5.24 -19.28 25.71
CA ILE A 253 3.94 -19.80 26.17
C ILE A 253 3.46 -18.98 27.37
N TYR A 254 2.25 -18.42 27.25
CA TYR A 254 1.55 -17.73 28.33
C TYR A 254 0.56 -18.67 29.00
N VAL A 255 0.69 -18.80 30.32
CA VAL A 255 -0.17 -19.64 31.15
C VAL A 255 -0.81 -18.77 32.23
N THR A 256 -2.13 -18.84 32.38
CA THR A 256 -2.81 -18.09 33.45
C THR A 256 -2.34 -18.57 34.82
N ARG A 257 -2.42 -17.74 35.87
CA ARG A 257 -2.04 -18.16 37.24
C ARG A 257 -2.77 -19.43 37.71
N LYS A 258 -4.03 -19.58 37.31
CA LYS A 258 -4.83 -20.77 37.60
C LYS A 258 -4.25 -22.02 36.93
N GLU A 259 -3.89 -21.93 35.66
CA GLU A 259 -3.32 -23.05 34.92
C GLU A 259 -1.86 -23.33 35.35
N GLN A 260 -1.12 -22.30 35.78
CA GLN A 260 0.22 -22.44 36.36
C GLN A 260 0.19 -23.26 37.66
N ALA A 261 -0.84 -23.09 38.51
CA ALA A 261 -0.99 -23.91 39.70
C ALA A 261 -1.07 -25.41 39.34
N LYS A 262 -1.73 -25.78 38.24
CA LYS A 262 -1.78 -27.18 37.76
C LYS A 262 -0.42 -27.69 37.31
N ILE A 263 0.40 -26.85 36.67
CA ILE A 263 1.77 -27.19 36.27
C ILE A 263 2.59 -27.54 37.51
N LEU A 264 2.49 -26.71 38.57
CA LEU A 264 3.18 -26.92 39.84
C LEU A 264 2.65 -28.15 40.59
N GLU A 265 1.34 -28.32 40.69
CA GLU A 265 0.71 -29.49 41.36
C GLU A 265 1.10 -30.81 40.69
N LYS A 266 1.19 -30.83 39.36
CA LYS A 266 1.59 -31.99 38.57
C LYS A 266 3.12 -32.15 38.44
N ASN A 267 3.92 -31.26 39.04
CA ASN A 267 5.38 -31.21 38.93
C ASN A 267 5.88 -31.28 37.47
N LEU A 268 5.20 -30.60 36.55
CA LEU A 268 5.60 -30.58 35.15
C LEU A 268 6.81 -29.66 34.97
N VAL A 269 7.82 -30.14 34.25
CA VAL A 269 9.01 -29.38 33.92
C VAL A 269 8.96 -29.04 32.43
N LEU A 270 8.94 -27.75 32.12
CA LEU A 270 9.13 -27.26 30.75
C LEU A 270 10.63 -27.06 30.53
N GLU A 271 11.23 -27.87 29.67
CA GLU A 271 12.66 -27.83 29.40
C GLU A 271 13.04 -26.64 28.48
N ASN A 272 14.29 -26.17 28.59
CA ASN A 272 14.88 -25.11 27.77
C ASN A 272 14.00 -23.86 27.70
N CYS A 273 13.50 -23.45 28.86
CA CYS A 273 12.71 -22.24 29.02
C CYS A 273 13.06 -21.47 30.28
N THR A 274 12.90 -20.15 30.20
CA THR A 274 12.99 -19.22 31.31
C THR A 274 11.58 -18.79 31.74
N LEU A 275 11.26 -18.97 33.02
CA LEU A 275 10.01 -18.49 33.59
C LEU A 275 10.12 -17.00 33.90
N ILE A 276 9.28 -16.20 33.24
CA ILE A 276 9.08 -14.78 33.52
C ILE A 276 7.80 -14.63 34.33
N ASP A 277 7.98 -14.40 35.63
CA ASP A 277 6.89 -14.23 36.60
C ASP A 277 6.81 -12.77 37.10
N GLU A 278 5.87 -12.01 36.54
CA GLU A 278 5.56 -10.67 37.02
C GLU A 278 4.32 -10.70 37.92
N ALA A 279 4.50 -10.47 39.23
CA ALA A 279 3.47 -10.64 40.27
C ALA A 279 2.12 -9.93 40.00
N LYS A 280 2.10 -8.86 39.21
CA LYS A 280 0.89 -8.09 38.89
C LYS A 280 0.16 -8.56 37.61
N LYS A 281 0.73 -9.50 36.85
CA LYS A 281 0.13 -10.00 35.60
C LYS A 281 -0.75 -11.24 35.83
N PRO A 282 -1.88 -11.37 35.11
CA PRO A 282 -2.82 -12.49 35.24
C PRO A 282 -2.28 -13.82 34.67
N SER A 283 -1.13 -13.79 34.01
CA SER A 283 -0.43 -14.94 33.44
C SER A 283 1.06 -14.86 33.70
N VAL A 284 1.71 -16.02 33.73
CA VAL A 284 3.16 -16.16 33.60
C VAL A 284 3.54 -16.46 32.17
N THR A 285 4.79 -16.18 31.84
CA THR A 285 5.36 -16.47 30.52
C THR A 285 6.50 -17.47 30.68
N TYR A 286 6.48 -18.53 29.90
CA TYR A 286 7.63 -19.40 29.69
C TYR A 286 8.23 -19.04 28.33
N GLU A 287 9.41 -18.45 28.34
CA GLU A 287 10.16 -18.07 27.13
C GLU A 287 11.18 -19.17 26.82
N PHE A 288 11.17 -19.70 25.61
CA PHE A 288 11.92 -20.89 25.22
C PHE A 288 13.11 -20.53 24.33
N ASP A 289 14.19 -21.29 24.47
CA ASP A 289 15.43 -21.08 23.70
C ASP A 289 15.27 -21.40 22.21
N SER A 290 14.24 -22.17 21.83
CA SER A 290 13.95 -22.56 20.45
C SER A 290 12.48 -22.92 20.23
N LEU A 291 12.07 -22.97 18.95
CA LEU A 291 10.73 -23.43 18.58
C LEU A 291 10.49 -24.89 18.96
N ASP A 292 11.48 -25.76 18.78
CA ASP A 292 11.38 -27.19 19.13
C ASP A 292 11.17 -27.38 20.63
N ALA A 293 11.87 -26.59 21.46
CA ALA A 293 11.66 -26.59 22.91
C ALA A 293 10.25 -26.11 23.28
N ARG A 294 9.78 -25.02 22.65
CA ARG A 294 8.40 -24.53 22.83
C ARG A 294 7.38 -25.59 22.44
N ASP A 295 7.55 -26.26 21.32
CA ASP A 295 6.59 -27.23 20.80
C ASP A 295 6.58 -28.53 21.62
N THR A 296 7.73 -28.93 22.16
CA THR A 296 7.81 -29.99 23.19
C THR A 296 7.05 -29.58 24.45
N GLY A 297 7.23 -28.34 24.91
CA GLY A 297 6.50 -27.77 26.05
C GLY A 297 4.99 -27.72 25.79
N ARG A 298 4.56 -27.30 24.60
CA ARG A 298 3.15 -27.31 24.18
C ARG A 298 2.56 -28.72 24.27
N ALA A 299 3.20 -29.71 23.63
CA ALA A 299 2.71 -31.08 23.60
C ALA A 299 2.56 -31.65 25.02
N LEU A 300 3.50 -31.33 25.92
CA LEU A 300 3.41 -31.72 27.32
C LEU A 300 2.20 -31.09 28.01
N LEU A 301 1.98 -29.77 27.85
CA LEU A 301 0.83 -29.07 28.44
C LEU A 301 -0.51 -29.58 27.88
N GLU A 302 -0.59 -29.80 26.55
CA GLU A 302 -1.77 -30.37 25.88
C GLU A 302 -2.09 -31.77 26.42
N SER A 303 -1.08 -32.63 26.59
CA SER A 303 -1.25 -33.98 27.15
C SER A 303 -1.80 -34.00 28.59
N GLN A 304 -1.68 -32.86 29.29
CA GLN A 304 -2.13 -32.68 30.67
C GLN A 304 -3.39 -31.81 30.77
N GLU A 305 -4.02 -31.49 29.64
CA GLU A 305 -5.22 -30.65 29.55
C GLU A 305 -5.02 -29.25 30.18
N ILE A 306 -3.79 -28.73 30.11
CA ILE A 306 -3.44 -27.41 30.63
C ILE A 306 -3.62 -26.38 29.51
N ARG A 307 -4.41 -25.34 29.79
CA ARG A 307 -4.69 -24.29 28.80
C ARG A 307 -3.56 -23.27 28.78
N PHE A 308 -3.13 -22.90 27.58
CA PHE A 308 -2.11 -21.88 27.37
C PHE A 308 -2.38 -21.06 26.10
N ARG A 309 -1.58 -20.01 25.88
CA ARG A 309 -1.53 -19.25 24.63
C ARG A 309 -0.08 -19.15 24.18
N THR A 310 0.19 -19.18 22.89
CA THR A 310 1.53 -18.94 22.35
C THR A 310 1.75 -17.46 22.06
N GLY A 311 3.00 -17.01 22.21
CA GLY A 311 3.43 -15.70 21.75
C GLY A 311 3.68 -15.63 20.26
N LYS A 312 3.72 -14.40 19.75
CA LYS A 312 4.21 -14.13 18.40
C LYS A 312 5.70 -14.45 18.36
N THR A 313 6.09 -15.26 17.40
CA THR A 313 7.47 -15.61 17.07
C THR A 313 7.49 -16.07 15.63
N LEU A 314 8.65 -16.10 14.99
CA LEU A 314 8.77 -16.65 13.65
C LEU A 314 8.55 -18.17 13.71
N VAL A 315 7.94 -18.70 12.66
CA VAL A 315 7.74 -20.13 12.44
C VAL A 315 8.10 -20.44 10.99
N PRO A 316 8.38 -21.71 10.65
CA PRO A 316 8.57 -22.10 9.25
C PRO A 316 7.41 -21.61 8.39
N PHE A 317 7.72 -20.95 7.28
CA PHE A 317 6.72 -20.30 6.44
C PHE A 317 6.27 -21.24 5.32
N ARG A 318 5.00 -21.63 5.34
CA ARG A 318 4.43 -22.60 4.36
C ARG A 318 4.53 -22.06 2.94
N LEU A 319 5.22 -22.77 2.05
CA LEU A 319 5.35 -22.42 0.64
C LEU A 319 4.38 -23.14 -0.27
N SER A 320 4.01 -24.39 0.05
CA SER A 320 3.17 -25.21 -0.81
C SER A 320 1.90 -25.70 -0.12
N GLY A 321 0.91 -26.07 -0.93
CA GLY A 321 -0.36 -26.64 -0.50
C GLY A 321 -0.97 -27.56 -1.56
N ASN A 322 -2.11 -28.14 -1.21
CA ASN A 322 -2.90 -29.03 -2.07
C ASN A 322 -4.14 -28.27 -2.57
N SER A 323 -3.95 -27.29 -3.45
CA SER A 323 -5.04 -26.51 -4.06
C SER A 323 -5.10 -26.77 -5.55
N ASP A 324 -6.29 -27.08 -6.07
CA ASP A 324 -6.53 -27.26 -7.51
C ASP A 324 -6.37 -25.95 -8.31
N TRP A 325 -6.45 -24.81 -7.62
CA TRP A 325 -6.25 -23.48 -8.21
C TRP A 325 -5.06 -22.80 -7.55
N GLY A 326 -3.91 -22.82 -8.24
CA GLY A 326 -2.63 -22.28 -7.77
C GLY A 326 -1.54 -22.39 -8.84
N VAL A 327 -0.40 -21.76 -8.59
CA VAL A 327 0.81 -21.96 -9.41
C VAL A 327 1.42 -23.32 -9.04
N PRO A 328 1.69 -24.24 -9.98
CA PRO A 328 2.31 -25.52 -9.65
C PRO A 328 3.71 -25.36 -9.06
N VAL A 329 4.01 -26.08 -7.99
CA VAL A 329 5.37 -26.24 -7.45
C VAL A 329 6.11 -27.31 -8.26
N PRO A 330 7.40 -27.12 -8.57
CA PRO A 330 8.20 -28.19 -9.17
C PRO A 330 8.18 -29.49 -8.36
N ASN A 331 7.86 -30.61 -9.02
CA ASN A 331 7.92 -31.94 -8.41
C ASN A 331 9.37 -32.24 -7.98
N THR A 332 9.57 -32.40 -6.68
CA THR A 332 10.90 -32.47 -6.06
C THR A 332 10.87 -33.46 -4.90
N ASP A 333 11.89 -34.31 -4.81
CA ASP A 333 11.94 -35.45 -3.90
C ASP A 333 10.70 -36.35 -4.05
N ASP A 334 9.97 -36.61 -2.97
CA ASP A 334 8.72 -37.40 -2.97
C ASP A 334 7.46 -36.54 -2.98
N LEU A 335 7.59 -35.21 -3.08
CA LEU A 335 6.46 -34.28 -3.11
C LEU A 335 6.09 -33.92 -4.55
N ASN A 336 4.85 -34.26 -4.93
CA ASN A 336 4.33 -34.08 -6.28
C ASN A 336 2.94 -33.42 -6.23
N ASP A 337 2.56 -32.78 -7.34
CA ASP A 337 1.22 -32.22 -7.57
C ASP A 337 0.80 -31.15 -6.54
N LEU A 338 1.79 -30.44 -6.00
CA LEU A 338 1.58 -29.32 -5.07
C LEU A 338 1.45 -28.00 -5.83
N THR A 339 0.75 -27.05 -5.23
CA THR A 339 0.69 -25.66 -5.69
C THR A 339 1.28 -24.71 -4.66
N PHE A 340 1.87 -23.60 -5.11
CA PHE A 340 2.36 -22.56 -4.21
C PHE A 340 1.18 -22.00 -3.43
N TRP A 341 1.40 -21.84 -2.13
CA TRP A 341 0.47 -21.13 -1.27
C TRP A 341 0.42 -19.67 -1.68
N VAL A 342 -0.79 -19.08 -1.69
CA VAL A 342 -1.04 -17.73 -2.23
C VAL A 342 -0.20 -16.65 -1.52
N TRP A 343 -0.05 -16.76 -0.20
CA TRP A 343 0.71 -15.78 0.58
C TRP A 343 2.17 -15.67 0.13
N PRO A 344 2.96 -16.75 0.01
CA PRO A 344 4.28 -16.69 -0.59
C PRO A 344 4.31 -16.14 -2.01
N GLU A 345 3.52 -16.69 -2.94
CA GLU A 345 3.67 -16.33 -4.36
C GLU A 345 3.36 -14.86 -4.66
N SER A 346 2.38 -14.30 -3.94
CA SER A 346 2.04 -12.89 -4.05
C SER A 346 3.19 -11.96 -3.67
N LEU A 347 4.17 -12.41 -2.87
CA LEU A 347 5.32 -11.60 -2.45
C LEU A 347 6.35 -11.40 -3.57
N TRP A 348 6.52 -12.36 -4.48
CA TRP A 348 7.42 -12.22 -5.63
C TRP A 348 6.68 -11.93 -6.95
N ALA A 349 5.34 -11.88 -6.93
CA ALA A 349 4.54 -11.43 -8.07
C ALA A 349 4.95 -10.02 -8.58
N PRO A 350 5.25 -9.01 -7.72
CA PRO A 350 5.75 -7.71 -8.21
C PRO A 350 7.06 -7.79 -9.01
N ILE A 351 7.95 -8.73 -8.68
CA ILE A 351 9.17 -9.00 -9.48
C ILE A 351 8.77 -9.58 -10.84
N SER A 352 7.79 -10.49 -10.86
CA SER A 352 7.25 -11.09 -12.09
C SER A 352 6.61 -10.02 -13.00
N PHE A 353 5.88 -9.07 -12.42
CA PHE A 353 5.29 -7.94 -13.13
C PHE A 353 6.34 -6.96 -13.63
N THR A 354 7.41 -6.74 -12.86
CA THR A 354 8.57 -5.95 -13.34
C THR A 354 9.20 -6.60 -14.57
N GLN A 355 9.46 -7.91 -14.52
CA GLN A 355 9.99 -8.67 -15.67
C GLN A 355 9.06 -8.58 -16.89
N THR A 356 7.75 -8.72 -16.69
CA THR A 356 6.75 -8.61 -17.75
C THR A 356 6.73 -7.21 -18.37
N TYR A 357 6.82 -6.17 -17.54
CA TYR A 357 6.86 -4.79 -18.02
C TYR A 357 8.12 -4.53 -18.84
N LEU A 358 9.30 -4.98 -18.37
CA LEU A 358 10.56 -4.86 -19.10
C LEU A 358 10.47 -5.53 -20.48
N GLU A 359 9.91 -6.75 -20.54
CA GLU A 359 9.67 -7.45 -21.81
C GLU A 359 8.74 -6.65 -22.73
N SER A 360 7.67 -6.07 -22.19
CA SER A 360 6.68 -5.30 -22.97
C SER A 360 7.24 -4.05 -23.63
N ILE A 361 8.34 -3.50 -23.12
CA ILE A 361 9.06 -2.35 -23.69
C ILE A 361 10.35 -2.76 -24.42
N GLY A 362 10.53 -4.06 -24.70
CA GLY A 362 11.67 -4.59 -25.46
C GLY A 362 12.99 -4.69 -24.68
N GLN A 363 12.96 -4.64 -23.34
CA GLN A 363 14.14 -4.85 -22.49
C GLN A 363 14.25 -6.32 -22.03
N ASP A 364 15.47 -6.77 -21.71
CA ASP A 364 15.71 -8.13 -21.19
C ASP A 364 15.06 -8.28 -19.80
N PRO A 365 14.15 -9.24 -19.59
CA PRO A 365 13.55 -9.50 -18.30
C PRO A 365 14.57 -9.69 -17.16
N LYS A 366 15.78 -10.22 -17.43
CA LYS A 366 16.84 -10.41 -16.42
C LYS A 366 17.31 -9.11 -15.77
N GLU A 367 17.07 -7.97 -16.42
CA GLU A 367 17.37 -6.64 -15.91
C GLU A 367 16.54 -6.26 -14.68
N TRP A 368 15.52 -7.05 -14.31
CA TRP A 368 14.78 -6.89 -13.05
C TRP A 368 15.71 -6.77 -11.83
N ARG A 369 16.89 -7.42 -11.87
CA ARG A 369 17.89 -7.32 -10.80
C ARG A 369 18.40 -5.89 -10.61
N LYS A 370 18.59 -5.13 -11.70
CA LYS A 370 18.95 -3.71 -11.61
C LYS A 370 17.86 -2.88 -10.97
N TRP A 371 16.60 -3.32 -11.09
CA TRP A 371 15.43 -2.65 -10.53
C TRP A 371 15.10 -3.05 -9.09
N TRP A 372 15.53 -4.22 -8.63
CA TRP A 372 15.14 -4.73 -7.30
C TRP A 372 16.29 -4.89 -6.31
N ILE A 373 17.50 -5.24 -6.77
CA ILE A 373 18.60 -5.63 -5.87
C ILE A 373 19.89 -4.81 -6.07
N SER A 374 19.93 -3.86 -7.02
CA SER A 374 21.04 -2.92 -7.17
C SER A 374 20.99 -1.82 -6.12
N ASP A 375 22.16 -1.36 -5.70
CA ASP A 375 22.43 -0.19 -4.85
C ASP A 375 21.94 1.16 -5.42
N GLU A 376 21.87 1.30 -6.75
CA GLU A 376 21.39 2.53 -7.41
C GLU A 376 19.86 2.71 -7.39
N THR A 377 19.14 1.65 -7.02
CA THR A 377 17.68 1.61 -7.08
C THR A 377 17.08 1.66 -5.69
N LYS A 378 15.82 2.10 -5.55
CA LYS A 378 15.04 1.83 -4.32
C LYS A 378 13.66 1.30 -4.65
N VAL A 379 13.31 0.17 -4.03
CA VAL A 379 11.96 -0.39 -4.09
C VAL A 379 11.12 0.21 -2.95
N TYR A 380 9.93 0.72 -3.25
CA TYR A 380 8.95 1.24 -2.31
C TYR A 380 7.66 0.45 -2.41
N GLN A 381 7.27 -0.23 -1.33
CA GLN A 381 6.10 -1.11 -1.34
C GLN A 381 4.97 -0.50 -0.52
N PHE A 382 3.92 -0.04 -1.20
CA PHE A 382 2.73 0.53 -0.58
C PHE A 382 1.75 -0.57 -0.22
N ILE A 383 1.46 -0.71 1.06
CA ILE A 383 0.62 -1.78 1.61
C ILE A 383 -0.27 -1.25 2.75
N GLY A 384 -1.31 -2.01 3.11
CA GLY A 384 -2.01 -1.82 4.38
C GLY A 384 -1.25 -2.46 5.55
N GLU A 385 -1.48 -1.98 6.78
CA GLU A 385 -0.79 -2.45 7.99
C GLU A 385 -0.91 -3.96 8.26
N ASP A 386 -2.01 -4.59 7.83
CA ASP A 386 -2.21 -6.05 7.93
C ASP A 386 -1.15 -6.88 7.18
N ASN A 387 -0.46 -6.28 6.20
CA ASN A 387 0.51 -6.97 5.35
C ASN A 387 1.96 -6.83 5.83
N ILE A 388 2.22 -6.16 6.96
CA ILE A 388 3.58 -5.88 7.45
C ILE A 388 4.36 -7.17 7.72
N TYR A 389 3.73 -8.21 8.26
CA TYR A 389 4.40 -9.50 8.47
C TYR A 389 4.92 -10.08 7.15
N PHE A 390 4.08 -10.13 6.12
CA PHE A 390 4.44 -10.77 4.85
C PHE A 390 5.54 -10.02 4.12
N TYR A 391 5.39 -8.71 3.94
CA TYR A 391 6.35 -7.91 3.18
C TYR A 391 7.56 -7.48 4.02
N GLY A 392 7.41 -7.34 5.33
CA GLY A 392 8.48 -6.85 6.22
C GLY A 392 9.35 -7.92 6.83
N ILE A 393 8.92 -9.18 6.76
CA ILE A 393 9.60 -10.32 7.36
C ILE A 393 9.77 -11.42 6.32
N ALA A 394 8.67 -12.01 5.84
CA ALA A 394 8.74 -13.18 4.97
C ALA A 394 9.41 -12.86 3.63
N GLU A 395 9.01 -11.79 2.95
CA GLU A 395 9.62 -11.35 1.68
C GLU A 395 11.10 -10.99 1.87
N MET A 396 11.44 -10.26 2.95
CA MET A 396 12.82 -9.84 3.22
C MET A 396 13.76 -11.03 3.45
N ALA A 397 13.32 -12.03 4.23
CA ALA A 397 14.09 -13.24 4.45
C ALA A 397 14.21 -14.09 3.18
N MET A 398 13.14 -14.22 2.39
CA MET A 398 13.21 -14.92 1.10
C MET A 398 14.10 -14.19 0.09
N LEU A 399 14.13 -12.86 0.11
CA LEU A 399 15.04 -12.06 -0.73
C LEU A 399 16.50 -12.28 -0.33
N LEU A 400 16.81 -12.29 0.97
CA LEU A 400 18.13 -12.64 1.49
C LEU A 400 18.56 -14.05 1.02
N ALA A 401 17.69 -15.04 1.24
CA ALA A 401 17.91 -16.40 0.81
C ALA A 401 18.17 -16.50 -0.71
N TYR A 402 17.36 -15.79 -1.51
CA TYR A 402 17.54 -15.73 -2.97
C TYR A 402 18.87 -15.09 -3.38
N MET A 403 19.35 -14.10 -2.63
CA MET A 403 20.67 -13.47 -2.81
C MET A 403 21.81 -14.31 -2.23
N GLY A 404 21.51 -15.49 -1.68
CA GLY A 404 22.47 -16.44 -1.12
C GLY A 404 22.91 -16.12 0.31
N TYR A 405 22.21 -15.25 1.03
CA TYR A 405 22.44 -14.98 2.46
C TYR A 405 21.67 -16.00 3.29
N GLY A 406 22.40 -16.92 3.92
CA GLY A 406 21.81 -17.91 4.82
C GLY A 406 21.53 -17.37 6.23
N PRO A 407 20.84 -18.16 7.07
CA PRO A 407 20.56 -17.80 8.47
C PRO A 407 21.79 -17.39 9.29
N ASN A 408 22.89 -18.15 9.14
CA ASN A 408 24.13 -17.99 9.89
C ASN A 408 25.19 -17.15 9.15
N ASP A 409 24.78 -16.39 8.14
CA ASP A 409 25.69 -15.57 7.35
C ASP A 409 26.17 -14.34 8.13
N ASP A 410 27.46 -14.03 8.05
CA ASP A 410 28.10 -12.94 8.79
C ASP A 410 28.40 -11.70 7.93
N ARG A 411 28.06 -11.73 6.63
CA ARG A 411 28.21 -10.57 5.74
C ARG A 411 27.39 -9.39 6.24
N ASP A 412 27.90 -8.18 5.96
CA ASP A 412 27.25 -6.95 6.39
C ASP A 412 25.96 -6.69 5.58
N LEU A 413 24.83 -6.75 6.28
CA LEU A 413 23.52 -6.44 5.68
C LEU A 413 23.35 -4.96 5.32
N SER A 414 24.27 -4.08 5.73
CA SER A 414 24.22 -2.65 5.35
C SER A 414 24.39 -2.44 3.84
N GLU A 415 24.97 -3.40 3.13
CA GLU A 415 25.11 -3.41 1.68
C GLU A 415 23.87 -3.98 0.96
N VAL A 416 22.95 -4.62 1.70
CA VAL A 416 21.73 -5.18 1.12
C VAL A 416 20.68 -4.09 0.95
N ASN A 417 20.29 -3.85 -0.30
CA ASN A 417 19.26 -2.88 -0.61
C ASN A 417 17.85 -3.47 -0.40
N PHE A 418 17.40 -3.51 0.86
CA PHE A 418 16.05 -3.96 1.18
C PHE A 418 14.96 -3.03 0.63
N PRO A 419 13.84 -3.57 0.13
CA PRO A 419 12.66 -2.76 -0.17
C PRO A 419 12.19 -1.94 1.04
N ARG A 420 11.75 -0.70 0.80
CA ARG A 420 11.17 0.17 1.82
C ARG A 420 9.67 -0.02 1.88
N LEU A 421 9.18 -0.50 3.02
CA LEU A 421 7.75 -0.57 3.27
C LEU A 421 7.15 0.81 3.55
N VAL A 422 6.08 1.13 2.84
CA VAL A 422 5.22 2.29 3.04
C VAL A 422 3.84 1.79 3.46
N ALA A 423 3.75 1.31 4.71
CA ALA A 423 2.52 0.71 5.25
C ALA A 423 1.57 1.76 5.85
N ASN A 424 0.35 1.86 5.33
CA ASN A 424 -0.72 2.74 5.82
C ASN A 424 -1.62 2.02 6.84
N CYS A 425 -2.03 2.74 7.90
CA CYS A 425 -3.06 2.28 8.83
C CYS A 425 -4.40 2.07 8.12
N HIS A 426 -5.32 1.39 8.81
CA HIS A 426 -6.70 1.25 8.34
C HIS A 426 -7.39 2.58 8.02
N LEU A 427 -8.03 2.61 6.85
CA LEU A 427 -9.06 3.59 6.50
C LEU A 427 -10.42 3.02 6.93
N LEU A 428 -11.00 3.59 7.98
CA LEU A 428 -12.29 3.20 8.53
C LEU A 428 -13.44 3.82 7.71
N PHE A 429 -14.64 3.26 7.84
CA PHE A 429 -15.86 3.81 7.25
C PHE A 429 -16.87 4.07 8.36
N LEU A 430 -17.33 5.32 8.48
CA LEU A 430 -18.25 5.74 9.55
C LEU A 430 -17.79 5.29 10.95
N ASP A 431 -16.51 5.52 11.22
CA ASP A 431 -15.78 5.22 12.47
C ASP A 431 -15.64 3.73 12.82
N THR A 432 -15.96 2.84 11.88
CA THR A 432 -15.88 1.40 12.06
C THR A 432 -15.04 0.73 10.97
N LYS A 433 -14.52 -0.47 11.24
CA LYS A 433 -13.83 -1.25 10.21
C LYS A 433 -14.84 -1.62 9.13
N ALA A 434 -14.52 -1.28 7.87
CA ALA A 434 -15.39 -1.57 6.75
C ALA A 434 -15.69 -3.07 6.67
N SER A 435 -16.97 -3.41 6.59
CA SER A 435 -17.45 -4.79 6.54
C SER A 435 -18.43 -4.99 5.40
N SER A 436 -18.16 -5.96 4.54
CA SER A 436 -19.06 -6.36 3.45
C SER A 436 -20.35 -7.04 3.94
N SER A 437 -20.38 -7.48 5.20
CA SER A 437 -21.57 -8.06 5.85
C SER A 437 -22.29 -7.11 6.80
N GLY A 438 -21.81 -5.86 6.93
CA GLY A 438 -22.43 -4.83 7.76
C GLY A 438 -23.77 -4.35 7.21
N THR A 439 -24.58 -3.73 8.07
CA THR A 439 -25.85 -3.10 7.68
C THR A 439 -25.64 -1.90 6.75
N ILE A 440 -24.58 -1.13 6.98
CA ILE A 440 -24.14 -0.05 6.09
C ILE A 440 -22.95 -0.57 5.28
N LYS A 441 -23.17 -0.75 3.98
CA LYS A 441 -22.12 -1.25 3.09
C LYS A 441 -21.11 -0.13 2.81
N PRO A 442 -19.80 -0.42 2.86
CA PRO A 442 -18.79 0.54 2.42
C PRO A 442 -18.95 0.83 0.92
N PRO A 443 -18.76 2.09 0.47
CA PRO A 443 -18.89 2.44 -0.92
C PRO A 443 -17.78 1.79 -1.77
N MET A 444 -18.18 1.34 -2.94
CA MET A 444 -17.26 0.92 -3.99
C MET A 444 -16.55 2.14 -4.59
N ALA A 445 -15.39 1.92 -5.21
CA ALA A 445 -14.59 3.01 -5.73
C ALA A 445 -15.30 3.78 -6.84
N ASP A 446 -15.98 3.07 -7.74
CA ASP A 446 -16.79 3.65 -8.82
C ASP A 446 -18.00 4.43 -8.29
N GLU A 447 -18.67 3.93 -7.25
CA GLU A 447 -19.81 4.61 -6.63
C GLU A 447 -19.46 6.01 -6.10
N LEU A 448 -18.24 6.20 -5.56
CA LEU A 448 -17.78 7.51 -5.10
C LEU A 448 -17.69 8.54 -6.24
N LEU A 449 -17.35 8.09 -7.45
CA LEU A 449 -17.21 8.98 -8.60
C LEU A 449 -18.56 9.51 -9.11
N ASN A 450 -19.70 9.00 -8.61
CA ASN A 450 -21.02 9.59 -8.86
C ASN A 450 -21.28 10.86 -8.04
N HIS A 451 -20.41 11.20 -7.09
CA HIS A 451 -20.60 12.32 -6.18
C HIS A 451 -19.38 13.25 -6.08
N TYR A 452 -18.20 12.77 -6.47
CA TYR A 452 -16.93 13.45 -6.33
C TYR A 452 -16.11 13.33 -7.61
N THR A 453 -15.34 14.36 -7.94
CA THR A 453 -14.32 14.21 -8.98
C THR A 453 -13.15 13.38 -8.44
N LYS A 454 -12.41 12.73 -9.33
CA LYS A 454 -11.20 11.98 -8.94
C LYS A 454 -10.18 12.87 -8.21
N ASP A 455 -10.02 14.12 -8.63
CA ASP A 455 -9.16 15.10 -7.96
C ASP A 455 -9.57 15.39 -6.53
N GLN A 456 -10.87 15.55 -6.27
CA GLN A 456 -11.39 15.76 -4.92
C GLN A 456 -11.06 14.57 -4.02
N LEU A 457 -11.26 13.34 -4.52
CA LEU A 457 -10.96 12.12 -3.77
C LEU A 457 -9.46 11.91 -3.57
N ARG A 458 -8.64 12.16 -4.59
CA ARG A 458 -7.17 12.08 -4.50
C ARG A 458 -6.64 13.03 -3.43
N MET A 459 -7.05 14.29 -3.46
CA MET A 459 -6.68 15.27 -2.44
C MET A 459 -7.16 14.87 -1.05
N HIS A 460 -8.39 14.38 -0.93
CA HIS A 460 -8.93 13.94 0.34
C HIS A 460 -8.14 12.78 0.95
N PHE A 461 -7.94 11.69 0.20
CA PHE A 461 -7.25 10.51 0.73
C PHE A 461 -5.78 10.80 1.09
N LEU A 462 -5.09 11.62 0.29
CA LEU A 462 -3.73 12.05 0.60
C LEU A 462 -3.64 12.94 1.85
N SER A 463 -4.70 13.67 2.20
CA SER A 463 -4.76 14.51 3.41
C SER A 463 -4.88 13.70 4.69
N LEU A 464 -5.27 12.43 4.59
CA LEU A 464 -5.47 11.57 5.74
C LEU A 464 -4.14 11.14 6.37
N GLY A 465 -4.10 11.19 7.71
CA GLY A 465 -2.94 10.83 8.53
C GLY A 465 -2.65 9.33 8.63
N LEU A 466 -2.92 8.55 7.58
CA LEU A 466 -2.78 7.07 7.56
C LEU A 466 -1.36 6.57 7.82
N SER A 467 -0.36 7.46 7.74
CA SER A 467 1.02 7.14 8.16
C SER A 467 1.21 7.00 9.67
N LYS A 468 0.22 7.40 10.48
CA LYS A 468 0.35 7.50 11.95
C LYS A 468 -0.74 6.77 12.71
N LYS A 469 -1.97 6.81 12.20
CA LYS A 469 -3.13 6.22 12.86
C LYS A 469 -4.20 5.87 11.84
N SER A 470 -5.09 4.97 12.22
CA SER A 470 -6.31 4.72 11.47
C SER A 470 -7.17 6.00 11.44
N VAL A 471 -7.79 6.28 10.30
CA VAL A 471 -8.61 7.48 10.08
C VAL A 471 -9.93 7.06 9.47
N SER A 472 -10.99 7.78 9.82
CA SER A 472 -12.34 7.52 9.34
C SER A 472 -12.66 8.29 8.07
N PHE A 473 -13.23 7.60 7.09
CA PHE A 473 -13.77 8.15 5.86
C PHE A 473 -15.30 8.26 5.99
N ASN A 474 -15.79 9.50 5.97
CA ASN A 474 -17.19 9.84 6.26
C ASN A 474 -17.80 10.67 5.11
N PRO A 475 -17.97 10.07 3.91
CA PRO A 475 -18.55 10.77 2.78
C PRO A 475 -20.04 11.03 2.99
N LYS A 476 -20.45 12.30 2.91
CA LYS A 476 -21.83 12.74 3.19
C LYS A 476 -22.90 11.94 2.42
N PRO A 477 -22.77 11.63 1.11
CA PRO A 477 -23.78 10.87 0.36
C PRO A 477 -24.01 9.43 0.85
N PHE A 478 -23.05 8.87 1.62
CA PHE A 478 -23.12 7.49 2.11
C PHE A 478 -23.24 7.43 3.64
N ASP A 479 -23.45 8.55 4.32
CA ASP A 479 -23.73 8.60 5.76
C ASP A 479 -25.25 8.74 5.98
N PRO A 480 -25.95 7.69 6.47
CA PRO A 480 -27.38 7.77 6.76
C PRO A 480 -27.76 8.79 7.84
N LYS A 481 -26.78 9.26 8.64
CA LYS A 481 -26.99 10.25 9.69
C LYS A 481 -26.72 11.69 9.24
N ALA A 482 -26.17 11.87 8.03
CA ALA A 482 -25.82 13.20 7.55
C ALA A 482 -27.06 14.06 7.32
N LYS A 483 -26.98 15.33 7.75
CA LYS A 483 -28.07 16.30 7.52
C LYS A 483 -27.92 16.95 6.16
N GLU A 484 -29.03 17.35 5.55
CA GLU A 484 -29.04 18.03 4.24
C GLU A 484 -28.13 19.27 4.21
N ASN A 485 -28.14 20.08 5.28
CA ASN A 485 -27.33 21.31 5.38
C ASN A 485 -25.91 21.09 5.96
N GLU A 486 -25.53 19.85 6.25
CA GLU A 486 -24.19 19.54 6.77
C GLU A 486 -23.12 19.69 5.69
N ALA A 487 -21.95 20.21 6.05
CA ALA A 487 -20.82 20.30 5.13
C ALA A 487 -20.23 18.91 4.89
N ASP A 488 -19.95 18.59 3.62
CA ASP A 488 -19.26 17.34 3.29
C ASP A 488 -17.76 17.47 3.56
N VAL A 489 -17.28 16.73 4.57
CA VAL A 489 -15.88 16.72 4.97
C VAL A 489 -14.94 16.20 3.88
N THR A 490 -15.44 15.38 2.97
CA THR A 490 -14.67 14.82 1.84
C THR A 490 -14.27 15.91 0.85
N LEU A 491 -15.07 16.97 0.73
CA LEU A 491 -14.81 18.08 -0.19
C LEU A 491 -13.77 19.07 0.33
N LYS A 492 -13.42 19.03 1.62
CA LYS A 492 -12.57 20.04 2.27
C LYS A 492 -11.25 20.23 1.54
N ASP A 493 -10.56 19.15 1.22
CA ASP A 493 -9.23 19.21 0.60
C ASP A 493 -9.34 19.52 -0.91
N GLY A 494 -10.32 18.94 -1.60
CA GLY A 494 -10.61 19.28 -3.00
C GLY A 494 -11.04 20.74 -3.20
N ASN A 495 -11.64 21.38 -2.20
CA ASN A 495 -12.02 22.80 -2.22
C ASN A 495 -10.82 23.76 -2.28
N LEU A 496 -9.61 23.29 -1.95
CA LEU A 496 -8.38 24.03 -2.24
C LEU A 496 -8.23 24.26 -3.75
N LEU A 497 -8.48 23.22 -4.55
CA LEU A 497 -8.35 23.27 -6.00
C LEU A 497 -9.54 24.01 -6.63
N THR A 498 -10.75 23.53 -6.37
CA THR A 498 -11.97 23.99 -7.06
C THR A 498 -12.40 25.41 -6.68
N ASN A 499 -11.90 25.95 -5.55
CA ASN A 499 -12.20 27.32 -5.14
C ASN A 499 -10.95 28.21 -5.09
N VAL A 500 -9.96 27.89 -4.25
CA VAL A 500 -8.85 28.82 -3.96
C VAL A 500 -7.91 28.93 -5.16
N LEU A 501 -7.46 27.80 -5.70
CA LEU A 501 -6.56 27.78 -6.84
C LEU A 501 -7.25 28.26 -8.13
N ASN A 502 -8.46 27.78 -8.42
CA ASN A 502 -9.26 28.31 -9.55
C ASN A 502 -9.47 29.82 -9.47
N ARG A 503 -9.72 30.38 -8.28
CA ARG A 503 -9.85 31.82 -8.11
C ARG A 503 -8.54 32.54 -8.41
N LEU A 504 -7.42 32.05 -7.89
CA LEU A 504 -6.10 32.64 -8.14
C LEU A 504 -5.75 32.61 -9.63
N LEU A 505 -5.90 31.46 -10.29
CA LEU A 505 -5.67 31.29 -11.72
C LEU A 505 -6.55 32.22 -12.54
N ARG A 506 -7.88 32.20 -12.35
CA ARG A 506 -8.79 33.10 -13.06
C ARG A 506 -8.44 34.57 -12.87
N SER A 507 -8.15 34.99 -11.64
CA SER A 507 -7.75 36.38 -11.39
C SER A 507 -6.49 36.74 -12.18
N CYS A 508 -5.50 35.85 -12.23
CA CYS A 508 -4.29 36.05 -13.03
C CYS A 508 -4.59 36.17 -14.52
N PHE A 509 -5.37 35.25 -15.09
CA PHE A 509 -5.74 35.25 -16.51
C PHE A 509 -6.59 36.47 -16.88
N TYR A 510 -7.62 36.82 -16.10
CA TYR A 510 -8.46 37.98 -16.39
C TYR A 510 -7.69 39.29 -16.33
N THR A 511 -6.79 39.46 -15.35
CA THR A 511 -5.93 40.65 -15.28
C THR A 511 -4.97 40.69 -16.48
N SER A 512 -4.37 39.56 -16.85
CA SER A 512 -3.47 39.49 -18.02
C SER A 512 -4.21 39.80 -19.33
N GLN A 513 -5.40 39.24 -19.54
CA GLN A 513 -6.27 39.51 -20.69
C GLN A 513 -6.65 41.00 -20.79
N LYS A 514 -6.86 41.66 -19.65
CA LYS A 514 -7.29 43.06 -19.61
C LYS A 514 -6.13 44.05 -19.79
N TYR A 515 -4.99 43.79 -19.15
CA TYR A 515 -3.93 44.80 -18.99
C TYR A 515 -2.63 44.48 -19.73
N THR A 516 -2.41 43.22 -20.13
CA THR A 516 -1.15 42.80 -20.80
C THR A 516 -1.36 42.11 -22.14
N GLU A 517 -2.57 42.19 -22.71
CA GLU A 517 -2.96 41.44 -23.92
C GLU A 517 -2.66 39.93 -23.82
N SER A 518 -2.72 39.38 -22.59
CA SER A 518 -2.35 38.00 -22.24
C SER A 518 -0.87 37.65 -22.43
N ILE A 519 0.00 38.62 -22.71
CA ILE A 519 1.46 38.42 -22.74
C ILE A 519 1.95 38.30 -21.30
N VAL A 520 2.81 37.30 -21.05
CA VAL A 520 3.38 37.08 -19.72
C VAL A 520 4.47 38.13 -19.46
N PRO A 521 4.39 38.93 -18.38
CA PRO A 521 5.41 39.91 -18.07
C PRO A 521 6.74 39.23 -17.70
N ASN A 522 7.80 39.55 -18.43
CA ASN A 522 9.16 39.09 -18.16
C ASN A 522 9.86 40.04 -17.17
N LEU A 523 9.48 39.93 -15.89
CA LEU A 523 9.99 40.76 -14.80
C LEU A 523 10.71 39.91 -13.75
N GLU A 524 11.63 40.53 -13.00
CA GLU A 524 12.26 39.90 -11.85
C GLU A 524 11.21 39.62 -10.76
N ILE A 525 11.25 38.43 -10.17
CA ILE A 525 10.26 38.00 -9.17
C ILE A 525 10.56 38.62 -7.80
N SER A 526 9.54 39.14 -7.14
CA SER A 526 9.66 39.79 -5.84
C SER A 526 10.26 38.84 -4.77
N GLU A 527 11.17 39.36 -3.95
CA GLU A 527 11.93 38.58 -2.96
C GLU A 527 11.04 37.83 -1.95
N ASN A 528 9.90 38.42 -1.57
CA ASN A 528 8.93 37.78 -0.67
C ASN A 528 8.28 36.54 -1.30
N ILE A 529 8.04 36.54 -2.61
CA ILE A 529 7.48 35.41 -3.35
C ILE A 529 8.53 34.32 -3.49
N LEU A 530 9.76 34.67 -3.87
CA LEU A 530 10.90 33.73 -3.93
C LEU A 530 11.07 32.99 -2.60
N LYS A 531 11.09 33.70 -1.47
CA LYS A 531 11.19 33.09 -0.12
C LYS A 531 10.01 32.19 0.22
N THR A 532 8.79 32.60 -0.14
CA THR A 532 7.57 31.82 0.13
C THR A 532 7.58 30.50 -0.65
N VAL A 533 7.94 30.58 -1.93
CA VAL A 533 8.03 29.43 -2.84
C VAL A 533 9.18 28.50 -2.44
N GLU A 534 10.39 29.03 -2.19
CA GLU A 534 11.55 28.24 -1.76
C GLU A 534 11.22 27.43 -0.50
N LYS A 535 10.62 28.06 0.51
CA LYS A 535 10.19 27.36 1.71
C LYS A 535 9.15 26.28 1.40
N GLY A 536 8.13 26.59 0.60
CA GLY A 536 7.08 25.65 0.20
C GLY A 536 7.67 24.40 -0.44
N VAL A 537 8.53 24.58 -1.44
CA VAL A 537 9.20 23.48 -2.16
C VAL A 537 10.05 22.63 -1.23
N LEU A 538 10.91 23.23 -0.39
CA LEU A 538 11.79 22.47 0.49
C LEU A 538 11.03 21.67 1.56
N ASP A 539 9.94 22.23 2.08
CA ASP A 539 9.06 21.52 3.02
C ASP A 539 8.30 20.38 2.33
N TYR A 540 7.78 20.62 1.11
CA TYR A 540 7.15 19.59 0.28
C TYR A 540 8.10 18.42 0.02
N GLU A 541 9.30 18.68 -0.50
CA GLU A 541 10.29 17.63 -0.81
C GLU A 541 10.65 16.83 0.42
N SER A 542 10.86 17.50 1.55
CA SER A 542 11.14 16.80 2.80
C SER A 542 10.00 15.87 3.21
N ASN A 543 8.75 16.26 3.00
CA ASN A 543 7.60 15.44 3.40
C ASN A 543 7.41 14.28 2.42
N MET A 544 7.63 14.49 1.12
CA MET A 544 7.66 13.42 0.11
C MET A 544 8.76 12.40 0.39
N ALA A 545 9.97 12.85 0.73
CA ALA A 545 11.09 11.95 1.08
C ALA A 545 10.80 11.03 2.27
N LYS A 546 9.89 11.46 3.16
CA LYS A 546 9.40 10.69 4.33
C LYS A 546 8.06 9.99 4.08
N GLN A 547 7.50 10.11 2.89
CA GLN A 547 6.17 9.59 2.52
C GLN A 547 5.07 10.04 3.51
N GLU A 548 5.14 11.29 4.00
CA GLU A 548 4.15 11.92 4.89
C GLU A 548 3.12 12.75 4.07
N PHE A 549 2.30 12.09 3.24
CA PHE A 549 1.39 12.76 2.28
C PHE A 549 0.43 13.79 2.91
N HIS A 550 -0.10 13.54 4.11
CA HIS A 550 -0.92 14.53 4.82
C HIS A 550 -0.19 15.87 5.07
N ARG A 551 1.13 15.86 5.24
CA ARG A 551 1.93 17.09 5.38
C ARG A 551 2.25 17.73 4.05
N VAL A 552 2.38 16.92 2.99
CA VAL A 552 2.51 17.40 1.62
C VAL A 552 1.28 18.22 1.25
N THR A 553 0.06 17.72 1.50
CA THR A 553 -1.18 18.45 1.20
C THR A 553 -1.34 19.70 2.06
N TYR A 554 -0.97 19.67 3.34
CA TYR A 554 -1.01 20.87 4.21
C TYR A 554 -0.02 21.95 3.78
N ASN A 555 1.16 21.53 3.32
CA ASN A 555 2.16 22.46 2.78
C ASN A 555 1.67 23.12 1.49
N LEU A 556 1.08 22.35 0.58
CA LEU A 556 0.43 22.85 -0.64
C LEU A 556 -0.68 23.85 -0.33
N ASP A 557 -1.59 23.52 0.59
CA ASP A 557 -2.66 24.42 1.03
C ASP A 557 -2.08 25.75 1.54
N SER A 558 -1.03 25.67 2.37
CA SER A 558 -0.35 26.84 2.93
C SER A 558 0.28 27.71 1.83
N LEU A 559 0.97 27.11 0.86
CA LEU A 559 1.60 27.82 -0.26
C LEU A 559 0.55 28.52 -1.14
N ILE A 560 -0.46 27.79 -1.60
CA ILE A 560 -1.49 28.32 -2.50
C ILE A 560 -2.28 29.45 -1.82
N ARG A 561 -2.62 29.30 -0.53
CA ARG A 561 -3.29 30.37 0.22
C ARG A 561 -2.40 31.58 0.45
N ALA A 562 -1.09 31.40 0.66
CA ALA A 562 -0.15 32.50 0.80
C ALA A 562 -0.06 33.31 -0.50
N LEU A 563 0.03 32.64 -1.65
CA LEU A 563 0.02 33.28 -2.98
C LEU A 563 -1.30 34.01 -3.22
N SER A 564 -2.44 33.38 -2.93
CA SER A 564 -3.76 33.99 -3.09
C SER A 564 -3.96 35.22 -2.20
N LYS A 565 -3.45 35.18 -0.96
CA LYS A 565 -3.47 36.33 -0.05
C LYS A 565 -2.57 37.47 -0.53
N ASN A 566 -1.38 37.14 -1.05
CA ASN A 566 -0.48 38.14 -1.62
C ASN A 566 -1.13 38.84 -2.82
N TRP A 567 -1.68 38.08 -3.77
CA TRP A 567 -2.43 38.61 -4.90
C TRP A 567 -3.51 39.59 -4.46
N ALA A 568 -4.39 39.19 -3.53
CA ALA A 568 -5.50 40.02 -3.09
C ALA A 568 -5.04 41.32 -2.41
N LYS A 569 -3.95 41.26 -1.63
CA LYS A 569 -3.37 42.43 -0.96
C LYS A 569 -2.77 43.40 -1.97
N GLU A 570 -1.90 42.92 -2.86
CA GLU A 570 -1.16 43.76 -3.79
C GLU A 570 -2.07 44.32 -4.89
N MET A 571 -3.03 43.54 -5.40
CA MET A 571 -4.01 44.05 -6.37
C MET A 571 -4.86 45.19 -5.80
N LYS A 572 -5.23 45.12 -4.51
CA LYS A 572 -5.96 46.22 -3.86
C LYS A 572 -5.13 47.51 -3.87
N ILE A 573 -3.82 47.40 -3.66
CA ILE A 573 -2.91 48.56 -3.67
C ILE A 573 -2.79 49.10 -5.10
N ALA A 574 -2.53 48.23 -6.09
CA ALA A 574 -2.42 48.62 -7.48
C ALA A 574 -3.72 49.27 -8.01
N ASP A 575 -4.89 48.73 -7.66
CA ASP A 575 -6.18 49.31 -8.05
C ASP A 575 -6.48 50.64 -7.37
N SER A 576 -6.04 50.84 -6.12
CA SER A 576 -6.21 52.11 -5.41
C SER A 576 -5.35 53.22 -6.00
N ASN A 577 -4.21 52.86 -6.59
CA ASN A 577 -3.24 53.79 -7.16
C ASN A 577 -3.31 53.89 -8.69
N ASP A 578 -4.18 53.09 -9.31
CA ASP A 578 -4.26 52.87 -10.76
C ASP A 578 -2.89 52.57 -11.43
N ASP A 579 -2.15 51.62 -10.86
CA ASP A 579 -0.76 51.33 -11.22
C ASP A 579 -0.62 50.07 -12.09
N ASP A 580 -0.55 50.25 -13.41
CA ASP A 580 -0.38 49.15 -14.38
C ASP A 580 0.99 48.45 -14.30
N GLN A 581 2.02 49.15 -13.86
CA GLN A 581 3.35 48.55 -13.67
C GLN A 581 3.31 47.59 -12.47
N HIS A 582 2.67 48.00 -11.38
CA HIS A 582 2.46 47.13 -10.22
C HIS A 582 1.56 45.93 -10.58
N ARG A 583 0.50 46.11 -11.37
CA ARG A 583 -0.31 44.98 -11.89
C ARG A 583 0.53 43.98 -12.67
N SER A 584 1.43 44.46 -13.53
CA SER A 584 2.36 43.60 -14.30
C SER A 584 3.31 42.81 -13.39
N GLN A 585 3.83 43.44 -12.34
CA GLN A 585 4.66 42.75 -11.34
C GLN A 585 3.88 41.67 -10.59
N ILE A 586 2.63 41.95 -10.19
CA ILE A 586 1.76 41.00 -9.49
C ILE A 586 1.46 39.77 -10.37
N ILE A 587 1.25 39.98 -11.68
CA ILE A 587 1.09 38.89 -12.65
C ILE A 587 2.36 38.04 -12.71
N ALA A 588 3.54 38.64 -12.89
CA ALA A 588 4.81 37.91 -12.97
C ALA A 588 5.05 37.05 -11.70
N ASP A 589 4.92 37.68 -10.54
CA ASP A 589 5.05 37.04 -9.22
C ASP A 589 4.10 35.85 -9.04
N THR A 590 2.85 36.04 -9.46
CA THR A 590 1.80 35.04 -9.27
C THR A 590 1.93 33.89 -10.26
N LEU A 591 2.28 34.17 -11.52
CA LEU A 591 2.56 33.14 -12.50
C LEU A 591 3.76 32.28 -12.09
N TYR A 592 4.81 32.86 -11.51
CA TYR A 592 5.90 32.09 -10.92
C TYR A 592 5.43 31.19 -9.77
N GLY A 593 4.64 31.72 -8.84
CA GLY A 593 4.07 30.92 -7.74
C GLY A 593 3.12 29.82 -8.20
N VAL A 594 2.25 30.12 -9.16
CA VAL A 594 1.29 29.18 -9.77
C VAL A 594 2.02 28.09 -10.53
N LYS A 595 3.04 28.42 -11.33
CA LYS A 595 3.93 27.47 -12.00
C LYS A 595 4.40 26.42 -10.99
N VAL A 596 5.00 26.86 -9.88
CA VAL A 596 5.51 25.95 -8.86
C VAL A 596 4.39 25.17 -8.19
N ALA A 597 3.27 25.81 -7.85
CA ALA A 597 2.12 25.11 -7.27
C ALA A 597 1.60 24.00 -8.18
N LEU A 598 1.56 24.21 -9.50
CA LEU A 598 1.18 23.20 -10.49
C LEU A 598 2.21 22.07 -10.56
N THR A 599 3.51 22.36 -10.59
CA THR A 599 4.56 21.33 -10.52
C THR A 599 4.43 20.46 -9.27
N LEU A 600 4.11 21.06 -8.11
CA LEU A 600 3.89 20.33 -6.86
C LEU A 600 2.56 19.55 -6.84
N LEU A 601 1.56 19.99 -7.59
CA LEU A 601 0.25 19.33 -7.71
C LEU A 601 0.21 18.23 -8.76
N HIS A 602 1.06 18.27 -9.79
CA HIS A 602 1.11 17.28 -10.87
C HIS A 602 1.10 15.82 -10.38
N PRO A 603 1.89 15.40 -9.38
CA PRO A 603 1.79 14.03 -8.87
C PRO A 603 0.47 13.71 -8.14
N LEU A 604 -0.21 14.72 -7.58
CA LEU A 604 -1.43 14.56 -6.78
C LEU A 604 -2.70 14.60 -7.65
N VAL A 605 -2.74 15.46 -8.65
CA VAL A 605 -3.89 15.71 -9.54
C VAL A 605 -3.42 15.90 -11.00
N PRO A 606 -2.88 14.84 -11.61
CA PRO A 606 -2.12 14.89 -12.86
C PRO A 606 -2.90 15.47 -14.04
N GLU A 607 -4.09 14.96 -14.35
CA GLU A 607 -4.86 15.44 -15.50
C GLU A 607 -5.21 16.93 -15.40
N SER A 608 -5.71 17.41 -14.26
CA SER A 608 -6.06 18.82 -14.12
C SER A 608 -4.83 19.74 -14.02
N ALA A 609 -3.69 19.24 -13.52
CA ALA A 609 -2.43 19.98 -13.59
C ALA A 609 -1.95 20.14 -15.05
N GLU A 610 -2.04 19.08 -15.86
CA GLU A 610 -1.77 19.11 -17.30
C GLU A 610 -2.72 20.04 -18.04
N TYR A 611 -4.01 19.98 -17.72
CA TYR A 611 -5.00 20.88 -18.28
C TYR A 611 -4.68 22.35 -17.99
N ALA A 612 -4.33 22.67 -16.74
CA ALA A 612 -3.92 24.03 -16.36
C ALA A 612 -2.62 24.46 -17.07
N ARG A 613 -1.63 23.57 -17.22
CA ARG A 613 -0.40 23.83 -17.99
C ARG A 613 -0.71 24.21 -19.43
N ASN A 614 -1.61 23.48 -20.08
CA ASN A 614 -1.96 23.72 -21.48
C ASN A 614 -2.54 25.12 -21.70
N TYR A 615 -3.37 25.63 -20.77
CA TYR A 615 -3.88 27.01 -20.83
C TYR A 615 -2.83 28.07 -20.53
N LEU A 616 -1.81 27.74 -19.75
CA LEU A 616 -0.62 28.59 -19.57
C LEU A 616 0.31 28.52 -20.80
N ASN A 617 0.02 27.63 -21.75
CA ASN A 617 0.81 27.35 -22.96
C ASN A 617 2.26 26.92 -22.68
N LEU A 618 2.53 26.29 -21.53
CA LEU A 618 3.88 25.93 -21.11
C LEU A 618 4.30 24.53 -21.58
N ASN A 619 5.58 24.35 -21.89
CA ASN A 619 6.13 23.06 -22.31
C ASN A 619 6.31 22.08 -21.12
N GLU A 620 6.59 20.80 -21.43
CA GLU A 620 6.65 19.71 -20.43
C GLU A 620 7.81 19.85 -19.43
N THR A 621 8.80 20.71 -19.71
CA THR A 621 9.92 20.92 -18.78
C THR A 621 9.46 21.50 -17.43
N LEU A 622 8.23 22.03 -17.36
CA LEU A 622 7.56 22.46 -16.12
C LEU A 622 7.54 21.38 -15.03
N TRP A 623 7.44 20.12 -15.41
CA TRP A 623 7.35 19.00 -14.48
C TRP A 623 8.72 18.58 -13.93
N SER A 624 9.81 18.97 -14.59
CA SER A 624 11.14 18.66 -14.11
C SER A 624 11.50 19.52 -12.89
N TRP A 625 11.86 18.82 -11.81
CA TRP A 625 12.29 19.42 -10.55
C TRP A 625 13.67 20.09 -10.62
N ASP A 626 14.40 19.92 -11.71
CA ASP A 626 15.66 20.63 -11.96
C ASP A 626 15.40 22.11 -12.29
N TYR A 627 14.23 22.42 -12.84
CA TYR A 627 13.82 23.78 -13.22
C TYR A 627 12.79 24.40 -12.26
N ILE A 628 12.54 23.77 -11.10
CA ILE A 628 11.46 24.21 -10.19
C ILE A 628 11.63 25.66 -9.70
N PHE A 629 12.86 26.14 -9.56
CA PHE A 629 13.16 27.52 -9.13
C PHE A 629 13.45 28.48 -10.29
N GLU A 630 13.50 27.99 -11.53
CA GLU A 630 13.68 28.85 -12.70
C GLU A 630 12.43 29.73 -12.92
N PRO A 631 12.55 30.90 -13.56
CA PRO A 631 11.40 31.71 -13.92
C PRO A 631 10.46 30.95 -14.87
N ILE A 632 9.21 31.41 -14.98
CA ILE A 632 8.23 30.78 -15.87
C ILE A 632 8.66 30.80 -17.34
N THR A 633 9.50 31.76 -17.73
CA THR A 633 10.08 31.90 -19.07
C THR A 633 10.94 30.71 -19.50
N ALA A 634 11.49 29.94 -18.56
CA ALA A 634 12.23 28.70 -18.86
C ALA A 634 11.34 27.61 -19.48
N HIS A 635 10.01 27.74 -19.39
CA HIS A 635 9.03 26.78 -19.88
C HIS A 635 8.22 27.30 -21.07
N MET A 636 8.69 28.37 -21.71
CA MET A 636 8.09 29.00 -22.87
C MET A 636 8.95 28.71 -24.10
N ASP A 637 8.31 28.48 -25.25
CA ASP A 637 9.05 28.30 -26.51
C ASP A 637 9.67 29.63 -26.98
N ASP A 638 8.94 30.74 -26.82
CA ASP A 638 9.44 32.09 -27.04
C ASP A 638 8.92 33.04 -25.94
N PRO A 639 9.76 33.41 -24.95
CA PRO A 639 9.38 34.30 -23.85
C PRO A 639 8.90 35.70 -24.27
N ILE A 640 9.22 36.16 -25.49
CA ILE A 640 8.82 37.49 -25.98
C ILE A 640 7.38 37.47 -26.50
N THR A 641 7.02 36.42 -27.22
CA THR A 641 5.70 36.32 -27.87
C THR A 641 4.73 35.40 -27.14
N HIS A 642 5.14 34.81 -26.02
CA HIS A 642 4.33 33.90 -25.22
C HIS A 642 3.04 34.55 -24.72
N LYS A 643 1.91 33.97 -25.13
CA LYS A 643 0.57 34.37 -24.69
C LYS A 643 -0.11 33.25 -23.94
N LEU A 644 -0.78 33.62 -22.85
CA LEU A 644 -1.73 32.73 -22.18
C LEU A 644 -2.93 32.49 -23.09
N THR A 645 -3.52 31.29 -23.01
CA THR A 645 -4.77 30.99 -23.72
C THR A 645 -5.91 31.83 -23.15
N PHE A 646 -6.77 32.36 -24.02
CA PHE A 646 -7.95 33.10 -23.60
C PHE A 646 -8.91 32.21 -22.81
N ILE A 647 -9.42 32.70 -21.68
CA ILE A 647 -10.46 32.03 -20.89
C ILE A 647 -11.73 32.88 -20.76
N GLU A 648 -12.86 32.19 -20.78
CA GLU A 648 -14.19 32.78 -20.61
C GLU A 648 -14.48 33.16 -19.14
N PRO A 649 -15.47 34.03 -18.89
CA PRO A 649 -15.97 34.28 -17.54
C PRO A 649 -16.40 32.99 -16.83
N ARG A 650 -15.99 32.83 -15.57
CA ARG A 650 -16.27 31.66 -14.71
C ARG A 650 -15.65 30.33 -15.19
N PHE A 651 -14.54 30.39 -15.91
CA PHE A 651 -13.77 29.21 -16.31
C PHE A 651 -13.12 28.50 -15.11
N ASP A 652 -13.32 27.19 -14.98
CA ASP A 652 -12.72 26.38 -13.92
C ASP A 652 -11.64 25.45 -14.51
N PHE A 653 -10.43 25.51 -13.96
CA PHE A 653 -9.32 24.61 -14.32
C PHE A 653 -9.44 23.27 -13.57
N PHE A 654 -10.01 23.34 -12.36
CA PHE A 654 -10.29 22.20 -11.50
C PHE A 654 -11.80 22.16 -11.24
N GLU A 655 -12.51 21.27 -11.91
CA GLU A 655 -13.98 21.26 -11.89
C GLU A 655 -14.55 20.70 -10.58
N LYS A 656 -15.76 21.15 -10.24
CA LYS A 656 -16.59 20.49 -9.23
C LYS A 656 -17.41 19.40 -9.90
N HIS A 657 -17.68 18.34 -9.16
CA HIS A 657 -18.58 17.29 -9.64
C HIS A 657 -19.98 17.86 -9.91
N GLU A 658 -20.66 17.37 -10.94
CA GLU A 658 -21.99 17.87 -11.34
C GLU A 658 -23.02 17.85 -10.21
N SER A 659 -22.98 16.81 -9.35
CA SER A 659 -23.85 16.69 -8.17
C SER A 659 -23.71 17.82 -7.15
N GLN A 660 -22.61 18.59 -7.21
CA GLN A 660 -22.29 19.69 -6.30
C GLN A 660 -22.69 21.06 -6.89
N LEU A 661 -23.03 21.08 -8.19
CA LEU A 661 -23.55 22.26 -8.83
C LEU A 661 -25.04 22.36 -8.48
N VAL A 662 -25.44 23.47 -7.86
CA VAL A 662 -26.85 23.75 -7.62
C VAL A 662 -27.56 23.69 -8.97
N LYS A 663 -28.61 22.88 -9.12
CA LYS A 663 -29.53 22.95 -10.26
C LYS A 663 -30.03 24.41 -10.32
N ARG A 664 -29.47 25.18 -11.25
CA ARG A 664 -29.81 26.58 -11.44
C ARG A 664 -31.25 26.73 -11.90
#